data_AF-A0A9E0Y803-F1
#
_entry.id   AF-A0A9E0Y803-F1
#
_cell.length_a   1.000
_cell.length_b   1.000
_cell.length_c   1.000
_cell.angle_alpha   90.00
_cell.angle_beta   90.00
_cell.angle_gamma   90.00
#
_symmetry.space_group_name_H-M   'P 1'
#
loop_
_entity.id
_entity.type
_entity.pdbx_description
1 polymer ?
#
loop_
_entity_poly.entity_id
_entity_poly.type
_entity_poly.pdbx_seq_one_letter_code
_entity_poly.pdbx_strand_id
1 'polypeptide(L)'
;MADRLIAELTRMLGPGAVLADPDELLVYECDGLPQHKFRPRAVVFPTSTEEVAAVVRRLAADGVPFTARGAGTGLSGGALALGESVIIEFARMRQILRIDPETRTAVVQTGLINLNLSKAAAAHGLYYAPDPSSQPTCTIGGNLAENAGGSHCLKYGVTVDHVIGARVVLADGEIVDLGTGTTTPGYDLIGLFVGSEGTFGIATEATLRLLPVPPAVRTLLADFLDVNDASRAVSAIIAAGLVPAALEMMDGAMIRAVEASVYAAGLPTDAGAALIIELDGLEAGLDSEMRKAREICLAHGAREVRRAGDEKERQKIWKARKGAFGAVGRISPDVMIQDAVVPRSKLPAVLAETYRIADRYRLPLANVFHAGDGNLHPLISFNSRDPDEVARIKEAGREIMETCVRAGGTITGEHGVGLDKMNYLPLIFSDDEMAAMLGVRAAFDPRGLCNPGKIIPVRRGCGEKRAIALPEKETLVDTPAPSFTEMIPPVILKSAPSGFDPEKARAAVAAIVGDENVETEPFPAPLAAFPASVEEAAELVRLAQKQNWAVVPAGAGGWLDAGNPVKTPFLAISTRRLDRLIDHEPADLVVTAEAGMTLGALNDGLKSQWLPVDPPGGRTATLGGIVATGLSGPQGFGYGAPRHHVIGMRVVLADGRIVRAGGRVVKNVAGYDLCKLFTGSYGTLGLIAELTFKLRPRPETETTVAVRAAGLAPLLDAARAVLNSELLPAAVELFSPGHSLPDELETDAGEHVLLIRFAGAAETVAYQVERSLAIAGALKTLLIDDDRLIWSRPEPADEPLVWRVELPRTRVGEYLEFIAAGTNRPRWRAGLGDGRLRFDEAVSDIDDPIAALGKRRDRAVEAGGCLVLEHAPAAIREKFDAWGDAGGGAEIMRRIKARLDAENRFGPGRFAAGI
;
A
#
# COMPACT_ATOMS: atom_id res chain seq x y z
N MET A 1 9.35 40.96 -25.05
CA MET A 1 8.04 40.47 -25.56
C MET A 1 7.39 39.71 -24.43
N ALA A 2 6.08 39.83 -24.24
CA ALA A 2 5.36 39.03 -23.23
C ALA A 2 5.50 37.54 -23.55
N ASP A 3 5.78 36.71 -22.56
CA ASP A 3 5.83 35.25 -22.72
C ASP A 3 4.45 34.76 -23.19
N ARG A 4 4.40 34.20 -24.41
CA ARG A 4 3.17 33.74 -25.04
C ARG A 4 2.45 32.69 -24.19
N LEU A 5 3.20 31.78 -23.57
CA LEU A 5 2.64 30.74 -22.71
C LEU A 5 1.94 31.36 -21.51
N ILE A 6 2.58 32.31 -20.84
CA ILE A 6 2.01 33.00 -19.68
C ILE A 6 0.73 33.74 -20.09
N ALA A 7 0.73 34.43 -21.24
CA ALA A 7 -0.47 35.11 -21.73
C ALA A 7 -1.63 34.13 -22.01
N GLU A 8 -1.34 32.94 -22.53
CA GLU A 8 -2.35 31.91 -22.80
C GLU A 8 -2.88 31.27 -21.51
N LEU A 9 -2.01 30.93 -20.55
CA LEU A 9 -2.41 30.46 -19.22
C LEU A 9 -3.26 31.51 -18.49
N THR A 10 -2.87 32.78 -18.58
CA THR A 10 -3.63 33.93 -18.03
C THR A 10 -5.02 34.02 -18.65
N ARG A 11 -5.14 33.80 -19.97
CA ARG A 11 -6.44 33.80 -20.66
C ARG A 11 -7.32 32.61 -20.25
N MET A 12 -6.72 31.47 -19.95
CA MET A 12 -7.43 30.24 -19.56
C MET A 12 -7.95 30.30 -18.11
N LEU A 13 -7.14 30.77 -17.17
CA LEU A 13 -7.43 30.75 -15.74
C LEU A 13 -7.86 32.11 -15.16
N GLY A 14 -7.67 33.18 -15.92
CA GLY A 14 -7.82 34.55 -15.46
C GLY A 14 -6.53 35.12 -14.83
N PRO A 15 -6.40 36.47 -14.78
CA PRO A 15 -5.19 37.15 -14.36
C PRO A 15 -4.82 36.94 -12.88
N GLY A 16 -5.82 36.69 -12.02
CA GLY A 16 -5.57 36.41 -10.60
C GLY A 16 -5.10 34.99 -10.31
N ALA A 17 -4.94 34.13 -11.31
CA ALA A 17 -4.61 32.71 -11.15
C ALA A 17 -3.25 32.33 -11.75
N VAL A 18 -2.45 33.29 -12.20
CA VAL A 18 -1.12 33.07 -12.78
C VAL A 18 -0.13 34.06 -12.17
N LEU A 19 0.93 33.54 -11.56
CA LEU A 19 2.08 34.33 -11.09
C LEU A 19 3.25 34.10 -12.04
N ALA A 20 3.88 35.19 -12.45
CA ALA A 20 5.03 35.18 -13.34
C ALA A 20 6.03 36.30 -13.03
N ASP A 21 5.71 37.21 -12.09
CA ASP A 21 6.65 38.23 -11.65
C ASP A 21 7.81 37.56 -10.88
N PRO A 22 9.07 37.83 -11.25
CA PRO A 22 10.25 37.28 -10.57
C PRO A 22 10.22 37.40 -9.03
N ASP A 23 9.64 38.46 -8.48
CA ASP A 23 9.57 38.68 -7.04
C ASP A 23 8.50 37.80 -6.38
N GLU A 24 7.37 37.58 -7.06
CA GLU A 24 6.31 36.66 -6.60
C GLU A 24 6.78 35.20 -6.67
N LEU A 25 7.62 34.85 -7.65
CA LEU A 25 8.13 33.49 -7.83
C LEU A 25 9.14 33.08 -6.77
N LEU A 26 9.71 34.02 -6.01
CA LEU A 26 10.70 33.73 -4.94
C LEU A 26 10.16 32.77 -3.88
N VAL A 27 8.88 32.87 -3.50
CA VAL A 27 8.29 32.01 -2.46
C VAL A 27 8.06 30.56 -2.92
N TYR A 28 8.26 30.29 -4.21
CA TYR A 28 8.09 28.98 -4.83
C TYR A 28 9.42 28.35 -5.28
N GLU A 29 10.56 29.01 -5.04
CA GLU A 29 11.87 28.52 -5.50
C GLU A 29 12.36 27.28 -4.73
N CYS A 30 11.87 27.06 -3.51
CA CYS A 30 12.17 25.87 -2.71
C CYS A 30 10.90 25.28 -2.06
N ASP A 31 10.97 24.03 -1.63
CA ASP A 31 10.06 23.43 -0.66
C ASP A 31 10.68 23.50 0.74
N GLY A 32 10.45 22.50 1.60
CA GLY A 32 11.06 22.41 2.93
C GLY A 32 12.57 22.17 2.90
N LEU A 33 13.20 22.05 1.73
CA LEU A 33 14.65 22.00 1.54
C LEU A 33 15.21 23.34 1.03
N PRO A 34 15.46 24.33 1.91
CA PRO A 34 15.89 25.67 1.50
C PRO A 34 17.28 25.71 0.83
N GLN A 35 18.08 24.66 0.97
CA GLN A 35 19.38 24.51 0.32
C GLN A 35 19.28 24.26 -1.20
N HIS A 36 18.11 23.87 -1.71
CA HIS A 36 17.83 23.67 -3.12
C HIS A 36 16.85 24.73 -3.62
N LYS A 37 17.29 25.56 -4.58
CA LYS A 37 16.50 26.66 -5.11
C LYS A 37 16.42 26.61 -6.62
N PHE A 38 15.20 26.49 -7.14
CA PHE A 38 14.87 26.44 -8.56
C PHE A 38 13.65 27.32 -8.81
N ARG A 39 13.87 28.50 -9.39
CA ARG A 39 12.79 29.42 -9.72
C ARG A 39 11.91 28.81 -10.82
N PRO A 40 10.58 28.67 -10.62
CA PRO A 40 9.68 28.19 -11.66
C PRO A 40 9.53 29.22 -12.78
N ARG A 41 9.07 28.77 -13.96
CA ARG A 41 8.74 29.69 -15.08
C ARG A 41 7.48 30.49 -14.80
N ALA A 42 6.49 29.86 -14.18
CA ALA A 42 5.25 30.46 -13.71
C ALA A 42 4.63 29.55 -12.63
N VAL A 43 3.69 30.10 -11.86
CA VAL A 43 2.83 29.34 -10.93
C VAL A 43 1.38 29.58 -11.30
N VAL A 44 0.58 28.52 -11.39
CA VAL A 44 -0.84 28.60 -11.72
C VAL A 44 -1.71 28.03 -10.61
N PHE A 45 -2.91 28.60 -10.42
CA PHE A 45 -3.83 28.29 -9.32
C PHE A 45 -5.21 27.87 -9.85
N PRO A 46 -5.33 26.67 -10.45
CA PRO A 46 -6.62 26.14 -10.90
C PRO A 46 -7.58 25.91 -9.72
N THR A 47 -8.86 25.85 -10.03
CA THR A 47 -9.96 25.71 -9.08
C THR A 47 -10.77 24.42 -9.29
N SER A 48 -10.55 23.72 -10.41
CA SER A 48 -11.20 22.45 -10.73
C SER A 48 -10.26 21.49 -11.45
N THR A 49 -10.65 20.22 -11.49
CA THR A 49 -9.94 19.17 -12.23
C THR A 49 -9.85 19.48 -13.73
N GLU A 50 -10.89 20.07 -14.31
CA GLU A 50 -10.94 20.46 -15.72
C GLU A 50 -9.94 21.56 -16.05
N GLU A 51 -9.77 22.54 -15.14
CA GLU A 51 -8.75 23.59 -15.28
C GLU A 51 -7.33 23.01 -15.19
N VAL A 52 -7.06 22.10 -14.24
CA VAL A 52 -5.78 21.36 -14.16
C VAL A 52 -5.52 20.63 -15.48
N ALA A 53 -6.51 19.88 -15.98
CA ALA A 53 -6.41 19.14 -17.23
C ALA A 53 -6.17 20.05 -18.44
N ALA A 54 -6.83 21.21 -18.49
CA ALA A 54 -6.63 22.19 -19.56
C ALA A 54 -5.21 22.77 -19.53
N VAL A 55 -4.69 23.14 -18.35
CA VAL A 55 -3.30 23.59 -18.17
C VAL A 55 -2.34 22.50 -18.62
N VAL A 56 -2.51 21.27 -18.15
CA VAL A 56 -1.60 20.17 -18.50
C VAL A 56 -1.63 19.92 -20.01
N ARG A 57 -2.80 19.88 -20.66
CA ARG A 57 -2.90 19.79 -22.13
C ARG A 57 -2.11 20.89 -22.85
N ARG A 58 -2.14 22.13 -22.32
CA ARG A 58 -1.40 23.24 -22.90
C ARG A 58 0.11 23.08 -22.75
N LEU A 59 0.57 22.75 -21.56
CA LEU A 59 1.99 22.52 -21.27
C LEU A 59 2.53 21.32 -22.07
N ALA A 60 1.72 20.27 -22.15
CA ALA A 60 1.91 19.11 -23.02
C ALA A 60 2.12 19.51 -24.49
N ALA A 61 1.25 20.34 -25.06
CA ALA A 61 1.35 20.78 -26.45
C ALA A 61 2.65 21.56 -26.73
N ASP A 62 3.10 22.37 -25.77
CA ASP A 62 4.32 23.18 -25.88
C ASP A 62 5.59 22.43 -25.44
N GLY A 63 5.47 21.17 -24.99
CA GLY A 63 6.58 20.37 -24.48
C GLY A 63 7.22 20.92 -23.20
N VAL A 64 6.46 21.70 -22.43
CA VAL A 64 6.89 22.36 -21.19
C VAL A 64 6.62 21.42 -20.00
N PRO A 65 7.63 21.12 -19.16
CA PRO A 65 7.42 20.29 -17.99
C PRO A 65 6.63 21.02 -16.91
N PHE A 66 6.08 20.26 -15.97
CA PHE A 66 5.29 20.81 -14.88
C PHE A 66 5.49 20.03 -13.58
N THR A 67 5.26 20.73 -12.46
CA THR A 67 5.36 20.17 -11.11
C THR A 67 4.09 20.51 -10.34
N ALA A 68 3.40 19.49 -9.82
CA ALA A 68 2.31 19.73 -8.88
C ALA A 68 2.87 20.14 -7.52
N ARG A 69 2.22 21.09 -6.86
CA ARG A 69 2.62 21.56 -5.53
C ARG A 69 1.41 21.79 -4.63
N GLY A 70 1.44 21.15 -3.47
CA GLY A 70 0.55 21.49 -2.35
C GLY A 70 1.12 22.64 -1.52
N ALA A 71 1.16 22.51 -0.20
CA ALA A 71 1.71 23.55 0.69
C ALA A 71 3.25 23.75 0.60
N GLY A 72 3.99 22.90 -0.14
CA GLY A 72 5.46 23.00 -0.24
C GLY A 72 6.21 22.61 1.03
N THR A 73 5.63 21.76 1.88
CA THR A 73 6.22 21.29 3.14
C THR A 73 7.13 20.06 3.00
N GLY A 74 7.31 19.54 1.78
CA GLY A 74 8.12 18.33 1.51
C GLY A 74 9.61 18.54 1.80
N LEU A 75 10.31 17.45 2.12
CA LEU A 75 11.73 17.45 2.50
C LEU A 75 12.59 16.60 1.55
N SER A 76 12.13 16.39 0.32
CA SER A 76 12.81 15.62 -0.73
C SER A 76 13.26 16.47 -1.91
N GLY A 77 12.77 17.70 -2.04
CA GLY A 77 12.86 18.45 -3.29
C GLY A 77 11.83 18.00 -4.34
N GLY A 78 10.85 17.20 -3.94
CA GLY A 78 9.77 16.68 -4.80
C GLY A 78 8.96 17.79 -5.47
N ALA A 79 8.78 18.92 -4.80
CA ALA A 79 7.98 20.05 -5.32
C ALA A 79 8.81 21.16 -6.00
N LEU A 80 10.09 20.89 -6.34
CA LEU A 80 10.98 21.84 -7.02
C LEU A 80 10.75 21.86 -8.54
N ALA A 81 10.71 23.06 -9.11
CA ALA A 81 10.49 23.28 -10.53
C ALA A 81 11.77 23.16 -11.36
N LEU A 82 12.18 21.93 -11.67
CA LEU A 82 13.33 21.65 -12.54
C LEU A 82 12.99 21.91 -14.02
N GLY A 83 13.98 22.30 -14.82
CA GLY A 83 13.83 22.42 -16.29
C GLY A 83 12.84 23.49 -16.76
N GLU A 84 12.79 24.64 -16.09
CA GLU A 84 11.83 25.73 -16.37
C GLU A 84 10.36 25.29 -16.24
N SER A 85 10.08 24.35 -15.33
CA SER A 85 8.72 23.85 -15.10
C SER A 85 7.76 24.94 -14.66
N VAL A 86 6.50 24.80 -15.06
CA VAL A 86 5.37 25.52 -14.47
C VAL A 86 4.90 24.77 -13.24
N ILE A 87 4.73 25.47 -12.11
CA ILE A 87 4.13 24.88 -10.91
C ILE A 87 2.60 24.98 -11.01
N ILE A 88 1.91 23.86 -10.76
CA ILE A 88 0.46 23.80 -10.61
C ILE A 88 0.14 23.69 -9.12
N GLU A 89 -0.43 24.75 -8.54
CA GLU A 89 -0.60 24.91 -7.10
C GLU A 89 -2.07 24.71 -6.68
N PHE A 90 -2.27 24.00 -5.57
CA PHE A 90 -3.57 23.45 -5.16
C PHE A 90 -4.31 24.21 -4.05
N ALA A 91 -3.81 25.35 -3.54
CA ALA A 91 -4.40 26.09 -2.43
C ALA A 91 -5.85 26.56 -2.68
N ARG A 92 -6.31 26.58 -3.94
CA ARG A 92 -7.70 26.89 -4.32
C ARG A 92 -8.61 25.67 -4.44
N MET A 93 -8.07 24.46 -4.47
CA MET A 93 -8.81 23.19 -4.54
C MET A 93 -8.81 22.50 -3.17
N ARG A 94 -9.56 23.05 -2.21
CA ARG A 94 -9.52 22.66 -0.79
C ARG A 94 -10.86 22.20 -0.19
N GLN A 95 -11.81 21.83 -1.03
CA GLN A 95 -13.14 21.42 -0.58
C GLN A 95 -13.17 19.98 -0.08
N ILE A 96 -13.92 19.74 0.99
CA ILE A 96 -14.43 18.41 1.32
C ILE A 96 -15.70 18.23 0.48
N LEU A 97 -15.68 17.29 -0.46
CA LEU A 97 -16.79 17.05 -1.39
C LEU A 97 -17.87 16.16 -0.75
N ARG A 98 -17.46 15.18 0.05
CA ARG A 98 -18.37 14.27 0.78
C ARG A 98 -17.69 13.67 2.00
N ILE A 99 -18.43 13.50 3.09
CA ILE A 99 -18.09 12.60 4.20
C ILE A 99 -19.26 11.63 4.36
N ASP A 100 -18.98 10.34 4.34
CA ASP A 100 -19.95 9.29 4.59
C ASP A 100 -19.55 8.54 5.86
N PRO A 101 -20.23 8.78 6.99
CA PRO A 101 -19.91 8.15 8.25
C PRO A 101 -20.28 6.66 8.28
N GLU A 102 -21.28 6.25 7.51
CA GLU A 102 -21.75 4.85 7.47
C GLU A 102 -20.75 3.98 6.71
N THR A 103 -20.18 4.47 5.61
CA THR A 103 -19.07 3.80 4.90
C THR A 103 -17.68 4.17 5.42
N ARG A 104 -17.59 5.14 6.35
CA ARG A 104 -16.33 5.68 6.91
C ARG A 104 -15.38 6.12 5.79
N THR A 105 -15.91 6.88 4.85
CA THR A 105 -15.14 7.42 3.71
C THR A 105 -15.30 8.92 3.59
N ALA A 106 -14.32 9.58 2.97
CA ALA A 106 -14.41 10.97 2.57
C ALA A 106 -13.91 11.14 1.15
N VAL A 107 -14.53 12.04 0.38
CA VAL A 107 -14.05 12.50 -0.93
C VAL A 107 -13.65 13.95 -0.77
N VAL A 108 -12.40 14.28 -1.11
CA VAL A 108 -11.83 15.62 -0.89
C VAL A 108 -11.01 16.07 -2.09
N GLN A 109 -10.95 17.38 -2.32
CA GLN A 109 -9.95 17.95 -3.21
C GLN A 109 -8.56 17.89 -2.56
N THR A 110 -7.52 17.66 -3.37
CA THR A 110 -6.18 17.34 -2.86
C THR A 110 -5.41 18.52 -2.26
N GLY A 111 -5.86 19.76 -2.48
CA GLY A 111 -5.34 20.95 -1.79
C GLY A 111 -5.86 21.12 -0.35
N LEU A 112 -6.75 20.24 0.13
CA LEU A 112 -7.22 20.26 1.51
C LEU A 112 -6.06 19.99 2.48
N ILE A 113 -5.94 20.82 3.53
CA ILE A 113 -5.00 20.59 4.64
C ILE A 113 -5.40 19.31 5.38
N ASN A 114 -4.44 18.41 5.60
CA ASN A 114 -4.63 17.10 6.23
C ASN A 114 -5.49 17.18 7.51
N LEU A 115 -5.08 18.00 8.49
CA LEU A 115 -5.76 18.11 9.77
C LEU A 115 -7.21 18.61 9.67
N ASN A 116 -7.56 19.34 8.61
CA ASN A 116 -8.92 19.83 8.44
C ASN A 116 -9.91 18.70 8.16
N LEU A 117 -9.47 17.59 7.55
CA LEU A 117 -10.32 16.42 7.36
C LEU A 117 -10.71 15.79 8.69
N SER A 118 -9.73 15.54 9.57
CA SER A 118 -10.00 14.98 10.90
C SER A 118 -10.90 15.89 11.74
N LYS A 119 -10.72 17.22 11.67
CA LYS A 119 -11.62 18.18 12.34
C LYS A 119 -13.06 18.10 11.83
N ALA A 120 -13.24 17.92 10.52
CA ALA A 120 -14.58 17.79 9.93
C ALA A 120 -15.23 16.44 10.26
N ALA A 121 -14.45 15.36 10.24
CA ALA A 121 -14.92 14.00 10.52
C ALA A 121 -15.26 13.76 12.02
N ALA A 122 -14.68 14.56 12.93
CA ALA A 122 -14.84 14.41 14.37
C ALA A 122 -16.31 14.45 14.84
N ALA A 123 -17.20 15.18 14.13
CA ALA A 123 -18.63 15.23 14.44
C ALA A 123 -19.33 13.85 14.32
N HIS A 124 -18.70 12.90 13.62
CA HIS A 124 -19.16 11.54 13.43
C HIS A 124 -18.36 10.52 14.25
N GLY A 125 -17.48 10.97 15.16
CA GLY A 125 -16.58 10.06 15.89
C GLY A 125 -15.50 9.44 15.00
N LEU A 126 -15.18 10.06 13.86
CA LEU A 126 -14.20 9.58 12.88
C LEU A 126 -13.01 10.53 12.75
N TYR A 127 -11.88 10.01 12.26
CA TYR A 127 -10.70 10.79 11.91
C TYR A 127 -9.94 10.18 10.72
N TYR A 128 -9.07 10.99 10.08
CA TYR A 128 -8.12 10.53 9.08
C TYR A 128 -6.78 10.20 9.77
N ALA A 129 -6.29 8.97 9.60
CA ALA A 129 -5.24 8.42 10.44
C ALA A 129 -3.80 8.90 10.13
N PRO A 130 -3.38 9.06 8.87
CA PRO A 130 -2.05 9.59 8.56
C PRO A 130 -1.83 10.97 9.17
N ASP A 131 -0.89 11.05 10.12
CA ASP A 131 -0.68 12.20 11.01
C ASP A 131 0.74 12.79 10.94
N PRO A 132 1.26 13.14 9.74
CA PRO A 132 2.61 13.68 9.60
C PRO A 132 2.81 14.88 10.52
N SER A 133 4.04 15.13 10.97
CA SER A 133 4.31 16.27 11.88
C SER A 133 3.87 17.61 11.29
N SER A 134 3.82 17.72 9.96
CA SER A 134 3.34 18.86 9.19
C SER A 134 1.82 18.88 8.96
N GLN A 135 1.02 17.95 9.51
CA GLN A 135 -0.44 17.86 9.32
C GLN A 135 -1.24 19.16 9.49
N PRO A 136 -0.84 20.15 10.32
CA PRO A 136 -1.57 21.41 10.39
C PRO A 136 -1.42 22.27 9.13
N THR A 137 -0.50 21.92 8.21
CA THR A 137 -0.13 22.69 7.02
C THR A 137 -0.09 21.85 5.75
N CYS A 138 0.41 20.61 5.80
CA CYS A 138 0.51 19.77 4.61
C CYS A 138 -0.86 19.43 4.03
N THR A 139 -0.91 19.26 2.71
CA THR A 139 -2.13 18.98 1.97
C THR A 139 -2.27 17.48 1.67
N ILE A 140 -3.50 16.99 1.50
CA ILE A 140 -3.79 15.59 1.13
C ILE A 140 -3.01 15.17 -0.13
N GLY A 141 -2.94 16.01 -1.17
CA GLY A 141 -2.19 15.71 -2.40
C GLY A 141 -0.69 15.51 -2.17
N GLY A 142 -0.11 16.27 -1.24
CA GLY A 142 1.28 16.09 -0.82
C GLY A 142 1.47 14.80 -0.03
N ASN A 143 0.49 14.42 0.80
CA ASN A 143 0.52 13.14 1.50
C ASN A 143 0.45 11.96 0.53
N LEU A 144 -0.39 12.04 -0.51
CA LEU A 144 -0.44 11.04 -1.58
C LEU A 144 0.89 10.98 -2.35
N ALA A 145 1.44 12.13 -2.74
CA ALA A 145 2.67 12.21 -3.52
C ALA A 145 3.87 11.59 -2.80
N GLU A 146 4.01 11.82 -1.49
CA GLU A 146 5.13 11.34 -0.67
C GLU A 146 4.85 10.03 0.06
N ASN A 147 3.65 9.45 -0.09
CA ASN A 147 3.14 8.36 0.74
C ASN A 147 3.35 8.64 2.25
N ALA A 148 2.93 9.82 2.69
CA ALA A 148 3.29 10.35 4.01
C ALA A 148 2.87 9.42 5.15
N GLY A 149 3.77 9.30 6.13
CA GLY A 149 3.52 8.63 7.39
C GLY A 149 3.23 9.62 8.52
N GLY A 150 3.59 9.22 9.74
CA GLY A 150 3.34 9.94 10.98
C GLY A 150 3.68 9.08 12.18
N SER A 151 3.38 9.57 13.38
CA SER A 151 3.67 8.86 14.62
C SER A 151 2.77 7.64 14.84
N HIS A 152 1.57 7.66 14.26
CA HIS A 152 0.57 6.61 14.47
C HIS A 152 0.60 5.49 13.41
N CYS A 153 1.54 5.56 12.48
CA CYS A 153 1.63 4.61 11.36
C CYS A 153 2.02 3.18 11.77
N LEU A 154 2.66 3.01 12.93
CA LEU A 154 3.01 1.68 13.46
C LEU A 154 1.79 0.75 13.50
N LYS A 155 0.69 1.27 14.06
CA LYS A 155 -0.59 0.56 14.20
C LYS A 155 -1.49 0.74 12.97
N TYR A 156 -1.58 1.97 12.45
CA TYR A 156 -2.61 2.35 11.47
C TYR A 156 -2.13 2.43 10.01
N GLY A 157 -0.85 2.22 9.73
CA GLY A 157 -0.31 2.30 8.37
C GLY A 157 -0.08 3.74 7.88
N VAL A 158 0.41 3.86 6.65
CA VAL A 158 0.76 5.14 5.99
C VAL A 158 -0.30 5.53 4.96
N THR A 159 -0.12 6.64 4.27
CA THR A 159 -1.13 7.18 3.32
C THR A 159 -1.70 6.14 2.35
N VAL A 160 -0.87 5.25 1.77
CA VAL A 160 -1.32 4.20 0.83
C VAL A 160 -2.37 3.24 1.42
N ASP A 161 -2.40 3.06 2.73
CA ASP A 161 -3.35 2.18 3.42
C ASP A 161 -4.73 2.86 3.61
N HIS A 162 -4.80 4.18 3.42
CA HIS A 162 -6.00 4.98 3.62
C HIS A 162 -6.57 5.60 2.34
N VAL A 163 -5.91 5.43 1.19
CA VAL A 163 -6.40 5.91 -0.10
C VAL A 163 -7.05 4.76 -0.85
N ILE A 164 -8.34 4.89 -1.14
CA ILE A 164 -9.14 3.85 -1.83
C ILE A 164 -9.59 4.28 -3.25
N GLY A 165 -9.29 5.53 -3.63
CA GLY A 165 -9.43 6.00 -5.00
C GLY A 165 -8.90 7.42 -5.17
N ALA A 166 -8.62 7.83 -6.41
CA ALA A 166 -8.19 9.18 -6.76
C ALA A 166 -8.61 9.57 -8.17
N ARG A 167 -8.96 10.83 -8.38
CA ARG A 167 -9.12 11.42 -9.72
C ARG A 167 -7.82 12.07 -10.13
N VAL A 168 -7.24 11.61 -11.23
CA VAL A 168 -5.89 11.96 -11.67
C VAL A 168 -5.93 12.62 -13.05
N VAL A 169 -5.12 13.66 -13.22
CA VAL A 169 -4.79 14.25 -14.51
C VAL A 169 -3.43 13.70 -14.96
N LEU A 170 -3.40 12.95 -16.06
CA LEU A 170 -2.18 12.35 -16.62
C LEU A 170 -1.32 13.39 -17.35
N ALA A 171 -0.12 13.00 -17.80
CA ALA A 171 0.87 13.89 -18.41
C ALA A 171 0.44 14.53 -19.76
N ASP A 172 -0.64 14.04 -20.35
CA ASP A 172 -1.30 14.59 -21.53
C ASP A 172 -2.56 15.39 -21.22
N GLY A 173 -2.97 15.43 -19.95
CA GLY A 173 -4.18 16.08 -19.47
C GLY A 173 -5.44 15.25 -19.63
N GLU A 174 -5.34 13.94 -19.89
CA GLU A 174 -6.46 13.00 -19.71
C GLU A 174 -6.85 12.92 -18.23
N ILE A 175 -8.15 12.86 -17.94
CA ILE A 175 -8.69 12.69 -16.59
C ILE A 175 -9.08 11.24 -16.41
N VAL A 176 -8.50 10.58 -15.42
CA VAL A 176 -8.71 9.16 -15.12
C VAL A 176 -9.05 9.00 -13.64
N ASP A 177 -10.06 8.18 -13.35
CA ASP A 177 -10.37 7.74 -11.99
C ASP A 177 -9.60 6.43 -11.70
N LEU A 178 -8.71 6.46 -10.71
CA LEU A 178 -7.94 5.31 -10.23
C LEU A 178 -8.60 4.77 -8.96
N GLY A 179 -9.15 3.56 -9.03
CA GLY A 179 -9.91 2.95 -7.93
C GLY A 179 -11.27 3.61 -7.70
N THR A 180 -12.26 2.83 -7.28
CA THR A 180 -13.67 3.27 -7.13
C THR A 180 -14.14 3.34 -5.68
N GLY A 181 -13.24 3.13 -4.71
CA GLY A 181 -13.61 2.93 -3.30
C GLY A 181 -14.07 1.51 -2.96
N THR A 182 -14.13 0.62 -3.96
CA THR A 182 -14.27 -0.85 -3.87
C THR A 182 -13.12 -1.48 -4.67
N THR A 183 -12.80 -2.77 -4.48
CA THR A 183 -11.73 -3.38 -5.29
C THR A 183 -12.25 -3.60 -6.69
N THR A 184 -11.64 -2.94 -7.68
CA THR A 184 -11.91 -3.19 -9.09
C THR A 184 -11.01 -4.29 -9.63
N PRO A 185 -11.49 -5.10 -10.58
CA PRO A 185 -10.64 -6.01 -11.33
C PRO A 185 -9.51 -5.24 -12.02
N GLY A 186 -8.26 -5.69 -11.81
CA GLY A 186 -7.10 -5.09 -12.45
C GLY A 186 -5.91 -4.92 -11.52
N TYR A 187 -4.92 -4.16 -11.98
CA TYR A 187 -3.74 -3.85 -11.17
C TYR A 187 -4.07 -2.83 -10.09
N ASP A 188 -3.32 -2.88 -8.97
CA ASP A 188 -3.39 -1.90 -7.90
C ASP A 188 -2.73 -0.57 -8.33
N LEU A 189 -3.36 0.13 -9.27
CA LEU A 189 -2.87 1.40 -9.79
C LEU A 189 -2.87 2.50 -8.73
N ILE A 190 -3.79 2.46 -7.77
CA ILE A 190 -3.83 3.44 -6.68
C ILE A 190 -2.65 3.24 -5.73
N GLY A 191 -2.35 1.99 -5.36
CA GLY A 191 -1.19 1.66 -4.54
C GLY A 191 0.13 2.04 -5.21
N LEU A 192 0.21 1.87 -6.53
CA LEU A 192 1.36 2.27 -7.33
C LEU A 192 1.47 3.81 -7.51
N PHE A 193 0.36 4.54 -7.58
CA PHE A 193 0.34 5.99 -7.78
C PHE A 193 0.75 6.77 -6.53
N VAL A 194 0.36 6.28 -5.34
CA VAL A 194 0.77 6.86 -4.05
C VAL A 194 2.27 6.67 -3.86
N GLY A 195 3.00 7.72 -3.50
CA GLY A 195 4.47 7.72 -3.43
C GLY A 195 5.16 8.02 -4.77
N SER A 196 4.41 8.33 -5.85
CA SER A 196 5.01 8.67 -7.14
C SER A 196 5.64 10.07 -7.20
N GLU A 197 5.54 10.86 -6.14
CA GLU A 197 5.96 12.26 -6.03
C GLU A 197 5.48 13.13 -7.21
N GLY A 198 4.31 12.82 -7.77
CA GLY A 198 3.75 13.54 -8.92
C GLY A 198 4.48 13.28 -10.24
N THR A 199 5.24 12.19 -10.37
CA THR A 199 5.90 11.78 -11.63
C THR A 199 5.01 10.95 -12.55
N PHE A 200 3.86 10.47 -12.07
CA PHE A 200 2.87 9.73 -12.87
C PHE A 200 1.68 10.59 -13.33
N GLY A 201 1.52 11.77 -12.76
CA GLY A 201 0.35 12.61 -12.98
C GLY A 201 -0.01 13.39 -11.72
N ILE A 202 -1.17 14.05 -11.75
CA ILE A 202 -1.62 14.95 -10.69
C ILE A 202 -2.95 14.47 -10.13
N ALA A 203 -2.97 14.04 -8.86
CA ALA A 203 -4.23 13.77 -8.16
C ALA A 203 -4.92 15.10 -7.79
N THR A 204 -6.17 15.25 -8.21
CA THR A 204 -7.00 16.45 -8.01
C THR A 204 -8.08 16.23 -6.96
N GLU A 205 -8.57 15.01 -6.84
CA GLU A 205 -9.49 14.54 -5.80
C GLU A 205 -9.00 13.19 -5.25
N ALA A 206 -9.29 12.91 -3.98
CA ALA A 206 -8.96 11.65 -3.32
C ALA A 206 -10.16 11.12 -2.52
N THR A 207 -10.37 9.81 -2.60
CA THR A 207 -11.31 9.07 -1.75
C THR A 207 -10.50 8.38 -0.65
N LEU A 208 -10.78 8.76 0.59
CA LEU A 208 -10.02 8.40 1.78
C LEU A 208 -10.85 7.56 2.74
N ARG A 209 -10.22 6.56 3.35
CA ARG A 209 -10.76 5.80 4.48
C ARG A 209 -10.60 6.62 5.76
N LEU A 210 -11.66 6.63 6.58
CA LEU A 210 -11.67 7.20 7.92
C LEU A 210 -11.70 6.08 8.95
N LEU A 211 -11.10 6.34 10.11
CA LEU A 211 -11.11 5.41 11.25
C LEU A 211 -11.98 5.96 12.38
N PRO A 212 -12.63 5.09 13.17
CA PRO A 212 -13.26 5.51 14.42
C PRO A 212 -12.20 6.02 15.40
N VAL A 213 -12.52 7.09 16.11
CA VAL A 213 -11.69 7.59 17.22
C VAL A 213 -11.63 6.51 18.31
N PRO A 214 -10.45 6.08 18.77
CA PRO A 214 -10.34 5.11 19.84
C PRO A 214 -11.03 5.61 21.12
N PRO A 215 -11.83 4.78 21.81
CA PRO A 215 -12.56 5.23 23.00
C PRO A 215 -11.64 5.49 24.21
N ALA A 216 -10.45 4.89 24.23
CA ALA A 216 -9.48 5.08 25.29
C ALA A 216 -8.04 5.17 24.77
N VAL A 217 -7.23 5.99 25.47
CA VAL A 217 -5.79 6.16 25.22
C VAL A 217 -5.05 6.15 26.55
N ARG A 218 -3.83 5.58 26.56
CA ARG A 218 -2.85 5.67 27.65
C ARG A 218 -1.50 6.10 27.07
N THR A 219 -0.96 7.20 27.58
CA THR A 219 0.37 7.68 27.19
C THR A 219 1.34 7.50 28.35
N LEU A 220 2.43 6.79 28.09
CA LEU A 220 3.56 6.64 28.99
C LEU A 220 4.75 7.46 28.48
N LEU A 221 5.51 8.03 29.41
CA LEU A 221 6.84 8.56 29.18
C LEU A 221 7.84 7.78 30.05
N ALA A 222 8.78 7.11 29.41
CA ALA A 222 9.90 6.43 30.07
C ALA A 222 11.19 7.22 29.84
N ASP A 223 11.99 7.40 30.89
CA ASP A 223 13.28 8.07 30.81
C ASP A 223 14.45 7.09 31.00
N PHE A 224 15.49 7.25 30.20
CA PHE A 224 16.66 6.39 30.19
C PHE A 224 17.94 7.22 30.25
N LEU A 225 18.99 6.68 30.87
CA LEU A 225 20.33 7.28 30.87
C LEU A 225 21.12 6.95 29.59
N ASP A 226 20.76 5.88 28.88
CA ASP A 226 21.38 5.46 27.63
C ASP A 226 20.29 5.24 26.56
N VAL A 227 20.51 5.79 25.36
CA VAL A 227 19.64 5.60 24.19
C VAL A 227 19.59 4.15 23.70
N ASN A 228 20.64 3.37 23.95
CA ASN A 228 20.69 1.95 23.60
C ASN A 228 19.77 1.11 24.48
N ASP A 229 19.63 1.47 25.76
CA ASP A 229 18.67 0.84 26.68
C ASP A 229 17.24 1.10 26.23
N ALA A 230 16.92 2.36 25.90
CA ALA A 230 15.63 2.72 25.34
C ALA A 230 15.32 1.97 24.03
N SER A 231 16.33 1.83 23.16
CA SER A 231 16.20 1.09 21.89
C SER A 231 15.96 -0.42 22.10
N ARG A 232 16.59 -1.02 23.11
CA ARG A 232 16.30 -2.42 23.49
C ARG A 232 14.88 -2.58 24.04
N ALA A 233 14.41 -1.63 24.84
CA ALA A 233 13.04 -1.63 25.36
C ALA A 233 12.00 -1.60 24.23
N VAL A 234 12.24 -0.80 23.18
CA VAL A 234 11.39 -0.74 21.97
C VAL A 234 11.23 -2.12 21.34
N SER A 235 12.34 -2.80 21.05
CA SER A 235 12.30 -4.14 20.45
C SER A 235 11.60 -5.16 21.37
N ALA A 236 11.81 -5.06 22.68
CA ALA A 236 11.17 -5.94 23.65
C ALA A 236 9.66 -5.73 23.76
N ILE A 237 9.17 -4.48 23.68
CA ILE A 237 7.73 -4.17 23.65
C ILE A 237 7.05 -4.85 22.46
N ILE A 238 7.62 -4.70 21.26
CA ILE A 238 7.08 -5.32 20.04
C ILE A 238 7.17 -6.85 20.11
N ALA A 239 8.31 -7.39 20.54
CA ALA A 239 8.50 -8.83 20.69
C ALA A 239 7.54 -9.47 21.71
N ALA A 240 7.10 -8.70 22.71
CA ALA A 240 6.10 -9.12 23.69
C ALA A 240 4.66 -9.11 23.14
N GLY A 241 4.48 -8.80 21.85
CA GLY A 241 3.19 -8.78 21.17
C GLY A 241 2.39 -7.49 21.36
N LEU A 242 2.97 -6.47 21.99
CA LEU A 242 2.34 -5.16 22.09
C LEU A 242 2.59 -4.39 20.80
N VAL A 243 1.54 -3.85 20.19
CA VAL A 243 1.64 -2.93 19.05
C VAL A 243 1.05 -1.59 19.46
N PRO A 244 1.86 -0.71 20.07
CA PRO A 244 1.41 0.63 20.44
C PRO A 244 0.88 1.39 19.23
N ALA A 245 -0.03 2.33 19.48
CA ALA A 245 -0.47 3.31 18.49
C ALA A 245 0.73 4.15 18.03
N ALA A 246 1.58 4.56 18.97
CA ALA A 246 2.84 5.23 18.71
C ALA A 246 3.95 4.79 19.67
N LEU A 247 5.18 4.76 19.17
CA LEU A 247 6.38 4.42 19.93
C LEU A 247 7.53 5.30 19.47
N GLU A 248 7.70 6.44 20.15
CA GLU A 248 8.48 7.60 19.69
C GLU A 248 9.64 7.88 20.63
N MET A 249 10.80 8.26 20.09
CA MET A 249 12.00 8.53 20.90
C MET A 249 12.59 9.91 20.62
N MET A 250 13.11 10.55 21.68
CA MET A 250 13.99 11.72 21.61
C MET A 250 15.27 11.41 22.38
N ASP A 251 16.43 11.73 21.82
CA ASP A 251 17.70 11.60 22.52
C ASP A 251 17.97 12.79 23.47
N GLY A 252 19.01 12.68 24.30
CA GLY A 252 19.33 13.71 25.30
C GLY A 252 19.60 15.10 24.69
N ALA A 253 20.19 15.17 23.50
CA ALA A 253 20.42 16.44 22.81
C ALA A 253 19.09 17.09 22.41
N MET A 254 18.17 16.30 21.86
CA MET A 254 16.83 16.76 21.50
C MET A 254 16.01 17.15 22.74
N ILE A 255 16.06 16.39 23.83
CA ILE A 255 15.37 16.72 25.08
C ILE A 255 15.78 18.11 25.57
N ARG A 256 17.09 18.39 25.62
CA ARG A 256 17.59 19.71 26.01
C ARG A 256 17.12 20.82 25.08
N ALA A 257 17.07 20.57 23.77
CA ALA A 257 16.58 21.52 22.78
C ALA A 257 15.10 21.88 23.02
N VAL A 258 14.26 20.87 23.21
CA VAL A 258 12.81 21.00 23.45
C VAL A 258 12.55 21.73 24.76
N GLU A 259 13.19 21.33 25.86
CA GLU A 259 13.01 21.97 27.17
C GLU A 259 13.50 23.42 27.21
N ALA A 260 14.49 23.78 26.39
CA ALA A 260 14.94 25.16 26.24
C ALA A 260 14.00 26.02 25.37
N SER A 261 12.89 25.48 24.85
CA SER A 261 11.99 26.13 23.89
C SER A 261 10.58 26.37 24.43
N VAL A 262 9.69 26.93 23.60
CA VAL A 262 8.25 27.08 23.91
C VAL A 262 7.49 25.75 23.96
N TYR A 263 8.16 24.65 23.60
CA TYR A 263 7.61 23.29 23.59
C TYR A 263 7.95 22.49 24.84
N ALA A 264 8.60 23.10 25.84
CA ALA A 264 8.99 22.43 27.09
C ALA A 264 7.84 21.65 27.73
N ALA A 265 8.07 20.36 27.98
CA ALA A 265 7.11 19.44 28.57
C ALA A 265 7.45 19.07 30.02
N GLY A 266 8.62 19.45 30.53
CA GLY A 266 9.15 19.00 31.82
C GLY A 266 9.86 17.65 31.70
N LEU A 267 10.53 17.40 30.58
CA LEU A 267 11.38 16.23 30.37
C LEU A 267 12.70 16.38 31.17
N PRO A 268 13.23 15.31 31.80
CA PRO A 268 14.50 15.39 32.53
C PRO A 268 15.67 15.71 31.59
N THR A 269 16.33 16.85 31.78
CA THR A 269 17.42 17.32 30.90
C THR A 269 18.73 16.52 31.03
N ASP A 270 18.82 15.70 32.07
CA ASP A 270 19.92 14.75 32.31
C ASP A 270 19.69 13.37 31.69
N ALA A 271 18.52 13.11 31.11
CA ALA A 271 18.22 11.86 30.43
C ALA A 271 19.02 11.71 29.13
N GLY A 272 19.48 10.49 28.86
CA GLY A 272 20.09 10.10 27.59
C GLY A 272 19.06 9.83 26.50
N ALA A 273 17.84 9.41 26.88
CA ALA A 273 16.71 9.27 25.97
C ALA A 273 15.36 9.36 26.71
N ALA A 274 14.32 9.76 25.98
CA ALA A 274 12.94 9.73 26.40
C ALA A 274 12.12 8.93 25.39
N LEU A 275 11.39 7.92 25.87
CA LEU A 275 10.52 7.07 25.08
C LEU A 275 9.06 7.39 25.40
N ILE A 276 8.30 7.80 24.39
CA ILE A 276 6.85 8.01 24.47
C ILE A 276 6.18 6.75 23.92
N ILE A 277 5.30 6.17 24.72
CA ILE A 277 4.52 4.98 24.35
C ILE A 277 3.05 5.37 24.42
N GLU A 278 2.34 5.30 23.30
CA GLU A 278 0.91 5.53 23.27
C GLU A 278 0.19 4.24 22.92
N LEU A 279 -0.66 3.79 23.84
CA LEU A 279 -1.56 2.65 23.68
C LEU A 279 -2.97 3.20 23.50
N ASP A 280 -3.70 2.69 22.52
CA ASP A 280 -5.09 3.05 22.29
C ASP A 280 -5.95 1.82 21.97
N GLY A 281 -7.26 1.97 22.15
CA GLY A 281 -8.22 0.91 21.89
C GLY A 281 -9.40 0.98 22.84
N LEU A 282 -9.98 -0.19 23.11
CA LEU A 282 -11.04 -0.34 24.11
C LEU A 282 -10.48 -0.11 25.51
N GLU A 283 -11.29 0.49 26.39
CA GLU A 283 -10.90 0.69 27.80
C GLU A 283 -10.60 -0.65 28.49
N ALA A 284 -11.30 -1.72 28.11
CA ALA A 284 -11.03 -3.09 28.56
C ALA A 284 -9.69 -3.61 28.00
N GLY A 285 -8.77 -4.00 28.88
CA GLY A 285 -7.44 -4.54 28.55
C GLY A 285 -6.32 -3.49 28.48
N LEU A 286 -6.64 -2.20 28.29
CA LEU A 286 -5.63 -1.16 28.04
C LEU A 286 -4.69 -0.92 29.23
N ASP A 287 -5.20 -1.01 30.46
CA ASP A 287 -4.37 -0.89 31.67
C ASP A 287 -3.45 -2.11 31.85
N SER A 288 -3.82 -3.29 31.33
CA SER A 288 -2.97 -4.49 31.32
C SER A 288 -1.79 -4.33 30.36
N GLU A 289 -2.07 -3.86 29.14
CA GLU A 289 -1.01 -3.53 28.16
C GLU A 289 -0.07 -2.45 28.69
N MET A 290 -0.61 -1.41 29.33
CA MET A 290 0.17 -0.33 29.95
C MET A 290 1.11 -0.87 31.04
N ARG A 291 0.63 -1.76 31.93
CA ARG A 291 1.47 -2.41 32.95
C ARG A 291 2.60 -3.19 32.31
N LYS A 292 2.31 -3.99 31.28
CA LYS A 292 3.30 -4.78 30.55
C LYS A 292 4.37 -3.90 29.88
N ALA A 293 3.97 -2.82 29.20
CA ALA A 293 4.90 -1.87 28.58
C ALA A 293 5.81 -1.21 29.63
N ARG A 294 5.25 -0.83 30.79
CA ARG A 294 6.00 -0.27 31.92
C ARG A 294 7.02 -1.25 32.49
N GLU A 295 6.61 -2.49 32.74
CA GLU A 295 7.49 -3.55 33.26
C GLU A 295 8.68 -3.81 32.31
N ILE A 296 8.42 -3.85 31.00
CA ILE A 296 9.46 -4.00 29.99
C ILE A 296 10.43 -2.81 30.04
N CYS A 297 9.94 -1.58 30.09
CA CYS A 297 10.83 -0.41 30.16
C CYS A 297 11.74 -0.44 31.40
N LEU A 298 11.19 -0.75 32.57
CA LEU A 298 11.97 -0.85 33.81
C LEU A 298 13.00 -1.99 33.76
N ALA A 299 12.62 -3.15 33.21
CA ALA A 299 13.52 -4.28 33.04
C ALA A 299 14.69 -3.99 32.08
N HIS A 300 14.51 -3.02 31.18
CA HIS A 300 15.52 -2.55 30.23
C HIS A 300 16.21 -1.24 30.63
N GLY A 301 16.13 -0.85 31.91
CA GLY A 301 16.97 0.24 32.45
C GLY A 301 16.33 1.62 32.47
N ALA A 302 15.00 1.75 32.29
CA ALA A 302 14.32 3.01 32.54
C ALA A 302 14.46 3.41 34.03
N ARG A 303 14.78 4.68 34.31
CA ARG A 303 14.83 5.19 35.70
C ARG A 303 13.41 5.38 36.25
N GLU A 304 12.56 5.97 35.43
CA GLU A 304 11.16 6.23 35.70
C GLU A 304 10.31 5.93 34.45
N VAL A 305 9.07 5.50 34.70
CA VAL A 305 8.03 5.40 33.69
C VAL A 305 6.77 6.05 34.25
N ARG A 306 6.44 7.24 33.74
CA ARG A 306 5.26 8.00 34.17
C ARG A 306 4.11 7.86 33.17
N ARG A 307 2.89 7.79 33.68
CA ARG A 307 1.65 7.89 32.90
C ARG A 307 1.20 9.35 32.86
N ALA A 308 0.75 9.83 31.72
CA ALA A 308 0.05 11.11 31.64
C ALA A 308 -1.25 11.05 32.48
N GLY A 309 -1.42 11.97 33.43
CA GLY A 309 -2.55 11.99 34.35
C GLY A 309 -3.86 12.44 33.70
N ASP A 310 -3.77 13.29 32.68
CA ASP A 310 -4.92 13.83 31.94
C ASP A 310 -4.56 14.16 30.48
N GLU A 311 -5.58 14.53 29.70
CA GLU A 311 -5.42 14.91 28.29
C GLU A 311 -4.53 16.15 28.10
N LYS A 312 -4.49 17.07 29.06
CA LYS A 312 -3.65 18.27 28.98
C LYS A 312 -2.17 17.92 29.09
N GLU A 313 -1.82 17.02 30.01
CA GLU A 313 -0.46 16.49 30.14
C GLU A 313 -0.07 15.67 28.91
N ARG A 314 -0.96 14.81 28.41
CA ARG A 314 -0.75 14.06 27.16
C ARG A 314 -0.46 14.99 25.98
N GLN A 315 -1.27 16.02 25.78
CA GLN A 315 -1.06 17.00 24.70
C GLN A 315 0.24 17.78 24.87
N LYS A 316 0.68 18.03 26.10
CA LYS A 316 1.97 18.68 26.37
C LYS A 316 3.15 17.79 25.92
N ILE A 317 3.10 16.49 26.21
CA ILE A 317 4.10 15.50 25.77
C ILE A 317 4.14 15.43 24.23
N TRP A 318 2.97 15.34 23.59
CA TRP A 318 2.89 15.30 22.13
C TRP A 318 3.34 16.59 21.46
N LYS A 319 3.03 17.75 22.06
CA LYS A 319 3.51 19.05 21.58
C LYS A 319 5.03 19.15 21.65
N ALA A 320 5.66 18.63 22.70
CA ALA A 320 7.12 18.50 22.78
C ALA A 320 7.68 17.65 21.62
N ARG A 321 7.13 16.45 21.41
CA ARG A 321 7.58 15.53 20.34
C ARG A 321 7.38 16.10 18.94
N LYS A 322 6.23 16.70 18.64
CA LYS A 322 5.92 17.30 17.32
C LYS A 322 6.65 18.64 17.11
N GLY A 323 6.97 19.37 18.19
CA GLY A 323 7.74 20.62 18.17
C GLY A 323 9.26 20.42 18.12
N ALA A 324 9.75 19.19 18.27
CA ALA A 324 11.17 18.84 18.34
C ALA A 324 12.00 19.42 17.18
N PHE A 325 11.51 19.29 15.94
CA PHE A 325 12.19 19.85 14.77
C PHE A 325 12.34 21.37 14.87
N GLY A 326 11.28 22.09 15.23
CA GLY A 326 11.31 23.54 15.41
C GLY A 326 12.21 23.99 16.57
N ALA A 327 12.40 23.14 17.59
CA ALA A 327 13.29 23.44 18.71
C ALA A 327 14.77 23.49 18.31
N VAL A 328 15.19 22.76 17.25
CA VAL A 328 16.58 22.75 16.75
C VAL A 328 16.99 24.10 16.16
N GLY A 329 16.05 24.91 15.68
CA GLY A 329 16.34 26.28 15.23
C GLY A 329 16.89 27.21 16.32
N ARG A 330 16.86 26.79 17.59
CA ARG A 330 17.53 27.49 18.71
C ARG A 330 19.01 27.11 18.86
N ILE A 331 19.40 25.97 18.30
CA ILE A 331 20.76 25.42 18.36
C ILE A 331 21.59 25.95 17.20
N SER A 332 21.02 25.96 15.99
CA SER A 332 21.76 26.19 14.75
C SER A 332 20.94 26.98 13.73
N PRO A 333 21.57 27.83 12.90
CA PRO A 333 20.89 28.50 11.80
C PRO A 333 20.41 27.53 10.72
N ASP A 334 21.15 26.44 10.48
CA ASP A 334 20.82 25.42 9.49
C ASP A 334 20.87 24.01 10.09
N VAL A 335 20.04 23.13 9.53
CA VAL A 335 19.94 21.71 9.92
C VAL A 335 19.76 20.85 8.67
N MET A 336 20.52 19.77 8.59
CA MET A 336 20.25 18.68 7.67
C MET A 336 19.42 17.63 8.40
N ILE A 337 18.29 17.26 7.81
CA ILE A 337 17.42 16.20 8.32
C ILE A 337 17.69 14.96 7.47
N GLN A 338 18.24 13.93 8.09
CA GLN A 338 18.25 12.60 7.48
C GLN A 338 16.92 11.91 7.82
N ASP A 339 16.41 11.09 6.90
CA ASP A 339 15.24 10.23 7.12
C ASP A 339 15.59 8.88 6.51
N ALA A 340 15.79 7.87 7.37
CA ALA A 340 16.20 6.54 6.96
C ALA A 340 15.55 5.51 7.90
N VAL A 341 15.12 4.39 7.34
CA VAL A 341 14.48 3.32 8.13
C VAL A 341 15.44 2.16 8.25
N VAL A 342 15.59 1.64 9.46
CA VAL A 342 16.40 0.44 9.73
C VAL A 342 15.56 -0.60 10.45
N PRO A 343 15.91 -1.90 10.35
CA PRO A 343 15.26 -2.91 11.18
C PRO A 343 15.42 -2.55 12.67
N ARG A 344 14.37 -2.74 13.49
CA ARG A 344 14.39 -2.38 14.91
C ARG A 344 15.49 -3.13 15.65
N SER A 345 15.73 -4.37 15.27
CA SER A 345 16.84 -5.20 15.76
C SER A 345 18.22 -4.55 15.58
N LYS A 346 18.38 -3.59 14.67
CA LYS A 346 19.62 -2.89 14.36
C LYS A 346 19.70 -1.46 14.92
N LEU A 347 18.61 -0.92 15.48
CA LEU A 347 18.56 0.45 16.01
C LEU A 347 19.75 0.81 16.94
N PRO A 348 20.10 0.00 17.97
CA PRO A 348 21.20 0.36 18.86
C PRO A 348 22.54 0.52 18.13
N ALA A 349 22.85 -0.40 17.21
CA ALA A 349 24.11 -0.38 16.48
C ALA A 349 24.20 0.81 15.52
N VAL A 350 23.11 1.11 14.81
CA VAL A 350 23.05 2.24 13.85
C VAL A 350 23.11 3.58 14.56
N LEU A 351 22.40 3.75 15.68
CA LEU A 351 22.45 4.97 16.48
C LEU A 351 23.87 5.20 17.03
N ALA A 352 24.48 4.18 17.62
CA ALA A 352 25.86 4.26 18.13
C ALA A 352 26.84 4.71 17.04
N GLU A 353 26.72 4.18 15.82
CA GLU A 353 27.58 4.58 14.71
C GLU A 353 27.27 5.99 14.20
N THR A 354 25.99 6.37 14.15
CA THR A 354 25.56 7.73 13.79
C THR A 354 26.19 8.78 14.71
N TYR A 355 26.23 8.52 16.03
CA TYR A 355 26.92 9.41 16.98
C TYR A 355 28.43 9.47 16.71
N ARG A 356 29.10 8.33 16.47
CA ARG A 356 30.53 8.31 16.14
C ARG A 356 30.85 9.07 14.86
N ILE A 357 29.99 8.97 13.85
CA ILE A 357 30.12 9.71 12.60
C ILE A 357 30.02 11.22 12.89
N ALA A 358 28.98 11.65 13.59
CA ALA A 358 28.80 13.05 13.96
C ALA A 358 30.01 13.61 14.75
N ASP A 359 30.53 12.85 15.72
CA ASP A 359 31.72 13.22 16.49
C ASP A 359 32.98 13.33 15.61
N ARG A 360 33.20 12.36 14.72
CA ARG A 360 34.34 12.34 13.78
C ARG A 360 34.35 13.57 12.89
N TYR A 361 33.18 13.94 12.35
CA TYR A 361 33.02 15.15 11.54
C TYR A 361 32.83 16.41 12.39
N ARG A 362 32.80 16.31 13.73
CA ARG A 362 32.60 17.42 14.68
C ARG A 362 31.36 18.27 14.34
N LEU A 363 30.22 17.61 14.20
CA LEU A 363 28.92 18.22 13.91
C LEU A 363 27.95 17.93 15.06
N PRO A 364 27.20 18.93 15.58
CA PRO A 364 26.18 18.67 16.58
C PRO A 364 25.04 17.83 15.99
N LEU A 365 24.63 16.81 16.72
CA LEU A 365 23.56 15.88 16.34
C LEU A 365 22.49 15.86 17.43
N ALA A 366 21.23 15.83 17.01
CA ALA A 366 20.11 15.45 17.85
C ALA A 366 19.19 14.49 17.09
N ASN A 367 18.55 13.55 17.78
CA ASN A 367 17.67 12.57 17.18
C ASN A 367 16.25 12.68 17.73
N VAL A 368 15.29 12.59 16.82
CA VAL A 368 13.86 12.46 17.13
C VAL A 368 13.24 11.52 16.13
N PHE A 369 12.67 10.39 16.55
CA PHE A 369 12.38 9.34 15.59
C PHE A 369 11.27 8.38 15.98
N HIS A 370 10.72 7.69 14.97
CA HIS A 370 9.66 6.70 15.13
C HIS A 370 10.30 5.35 15.45
N ALA A 371 10.61 5.14 16.72
CA ALA A 371 11.35 3.95 17.17
C ALA A 371 10.58 2.65 16.87
N GLY A 372 9.25 2.67 16.93
CA GLY A 372 8.41 1.50 16.64
C GLY A 372 8.48 0.98 15.21
N ASP A 373 8.76 1.83 14.23
CA ASP A 373 8.93 1.42 12.82
C ASP A 373 10.40 1.46 12.37
N GLY A 374 11.32 1.82 13.28
CA GLY A 374 12.74 1.97 12.98
C GLY A 374 13.09 3.16 12.08
N ASN A 375 12.18 4.13 11.92
CA ASN A 375 12.40 5.31 11.07
C ASN A 375 13.14 6.40 11.84
N LEU A 376 14.44 6.55 11.57
CA LEU A 376 15.38 7.48 12.18
C LEU A 376 15.30 8.87 11.54
N HIS A 377 15.26 9.92 12.36
CA HIS A 377 15.53 11.28 11.93
C HIS A 377 16.72 11.90 12.68
N PRO A 378 17.95 11.68 12.19
CA PRO A 378 19.13 12.44 12.62
C PRO A 378 19.05 13.89 12.13
N LEU A 379 19.04 14.84 13.07
CA LEU A 379 19.08 16.27 12.80
C LEU A 379 20.51 16.76 13.06
N ILE A 380 21.26 16.97 11.98
CA ILE A 380 22.66 17.37 12.04
C ILE A 380 22.72 18.89 11.82
N SER A 381 23.17 19.61 12.83
CA SER A 381 23.29 21.07 12.82
C SER A 381 24.57 21.51 12.10
N PHE A 382 24.48 22.55 11.29
CA PHE A 382 25.64 23.16 10.61
C PHE A 382 25.37 24.64 10.29
N ASN A 383 26.41 25.36 9.88
CA ASN A 383 26.30 26.70 9.32
C ASN A 383 26.49 26.67 7.80
N SER A 384 25.43 26.95 7.05
CA SER A 384 25.47 26.98 5.57
C SER A 384 26.38 28.05 4.98
N ARG A 385 26.80 29.03 5.79
CA ARG A 385 27.72 30.11 5.41
C ARG A 385 29.20 29.69 5.54
N ASP A 386 29.47 28.55 6.14
CA ASP A 386 30.82 28.00 6.29
C ASP A 386 31.02 26.84 5.29
N PRO A 387 31.85 27.02 4.25
CA PRO A 387 32.10 25.98 3.25
C PRO A 387 32.67 24.68 3.82
N ASP A 388 33.44 24.72 4.90
CA ASP A 388 34.05 23.55 5.52
C ASP A 388 32.99 22.75 6.28
N GLU A 389 32.08 23.41 6.99
CA GLU A 389 30.92 22.73 7.59
C GLU A 389 30.03 22.11 6.52
N VAL A 390 29.77 22.82 5.41
CA VAL A 390 29.00 22.33 4.27
C VAL A 390 29.63 21.09 3.63
N ALA A 391 30.96 21.00 3.58
CA ALA A 391 31.64 19.79 3.11
C ALA A 391 31.49 18.64 4.11
N ARG A 392 31.76 18.90 5.40
CA ARG A 392 31.66 17.88 6.46
C ARG A 392 30.24 17.31 6.59
N ILE A 393 29.21 18.14 6.51
CA ILE A 393 27.82 17.70 6.65
C ILE A 393 27.39 16.78 5.50
N LYS A 394 27.82 17.05 4.26
CA LYS A 394 27.53 16.20 3.11
C LYS A 394 28.17 14.82 3.27
N GLU A 395 29.42 14.77 3.72
CA GLU A 395 30.13 13.51 3.98
C GLU A 395 29.53 12.73 5.15
N ALA A 396 29.22 13.41 6.26
CA ALA A 396 28.56 12.80 7.41
C ALA A 396 27.17 12.23 7.05
N GLY A 397 26.35 13.01 6.34
CA GLY A 397 25.03 12.57 5.88
C GLY A 397 25.10 11.35 4.97
N ARG A 398 26.05 11.33 4.03
CA ARG A 398 26.33 10.16 3.18
C ARG A 398 26.74 8.94 4.00
N GLU A 399 27.68 9.07 4.92
CA GLU A 399 28.18 7.94 5.72
C GLU A 399 27.08 7.36 6.64
N ILE A 400 26.22 8.22 7.20
CA ILE A 400 25.04 7.82 7.98
C ILE A 400 24.06 7.05 7.10
N MET A 401 23.75 7.56 5.91
CA MET A 401 22.85 6.90 4.96
C MET A 401 23.36 5.51 4.54
N GLU A 402 24.65 5.43 4.17
CA GLU A 402 25.32 4.16 3.84
C GLU A 402 25.31 3.17 5.02
N THR A 403 25.43 3.66 6.25
CA THR A 403 25.33 2.85 7.47
C THR A 403 23.94 2.26 7.64
N CYS A 404 22.89 3.06 7.45
CA CYS A 404 21.50 2.59 7.51
C CYS A 404 21.22 1.51 6.45
N VAL A 405 21.64 1.74 5.20
CA VAL A 405 21.47 0.77 4.10
C VAL A 405 22.21 -0.53 4.38
N ARG A 406 23.46 -0.46 4.85
CA ARG A 406 24.26 -1.65 5.19
C ARG A 406 23.66 -2.48 6.32
N ALA A 407 22.87 -1.86 7.20
CA ALA A 407 22.13 -2.54 8.26
C ALA A 407 20.84 -3.23 7.78
N GLY A 408 20.54 -3.21 6.47
CA GLY A 408 19.31 -3.75 5.88
C GLY A 408 18.16 -2.74 5.85
N GLY A 409 18.47 -1.46 6.00
CA GLY A 409 17.50 -0.36 5.94
C GLY A 409 17.22 0.16 4.53
N THR A 410 16.45 1.25 4.47
CA THR A 410 16.15 2.00 3.25
C THR A 410 16.47 3.49 3.45
N ILE A 411 16.63 4.21 2.34
CA ILE A 411 17.10 5.60 2.31
C ILE A 411 16.03 6.63 2.68
N THR A 412 14.76 6.23 2.79
CA THR A 412 13.67 7.12 3.19
C THR A 412 12.46 6.33 3.72
N GLY A 413 11.90 6.81 4.84
CA GLY A 413 10.68 6.27 5.41
C GLY A 413 9.43 7.07 5.06
N GLU A 414 9.52 8.40 5.01
CA GLU A 414 8.34 9.26 4.78
C GLU A 414 8.58 10.54 4.00
N HIS A 415 9.83 10.98 3.84
CA HIS A 415 10.08 12.27 3.19
C HIS A 415 10.12 12.19 1.67
N GLY A 416 10.19 10.98 1.11
CA GLY A 416 10.39 10.74 -0.31
C GLY A 416 11.87 10.73 -0.70
N VAL A 417 12.09 10.45 -1.98
CA VAL A 417 13.41 10.47 -2.61
C VAL A 417 13.68 11.84 -3.23
N GLY A 418 12.74 12.33 -4.03
CA GLY A 418 12.80 13.58 -4.77
C GLY A 418 14.12 13.81 -5.49
N LEU A 419 14.67 15.01 -5.30
CA LEU A 419 15.99 15.40 -5.79
C LEU A 419 17.09 15.07 -4.78
N ASP A 420 16.80 15.21 -3.48
CA ASP A 420 17.77 15.16 -2.40
C ASP A 420 18.45 13.80 -2.30
N LYS A 421 17.66 12.71 -2.39
CA LYS A 421 18.14 11.36 -2.13
C LYS A 421 18.28 10.49 -3.37
N MET A 422 17.99 11.02 -4.56
CA MET A 422 18.02 10.28 -5.82
C MET A 422 19.37 9.58 -6.06
N ASN A 423 20.49 10.19 -5.63
CA ASN A 423 21.82 9.62 -5.80
C ASN A 423 22.12 8.44 -4.85
N TYR A 424 21.29 8.20 -3.83
CA TYR A 424 21.42 7.07 -2.92
C TYR A 424 20.62 5.84 -3.38
N LEU A 425 19.76 5.94 -4.40
CA LEU A 425 18.99 4.79 -4.90
C LEU A 425 19.86 3.60 -5.33
N PRO A 426 21.00 3.80 -6.01
CA PRO A 426 21.88 2.70 -6.39
C PRO A 426 22.47 1.92 -5.20
N LEU A 427 22.34 2.43 -3.96
CA LEU A 427 22.72 1.69 -2.76
C LEU A 427 21.73 0.58 -2.42
N ILE A 428 20.46 0.70 -2.82
CA ILE A 428 19.38 -0.24 -2.49
C ILE A 428 18.77 -0.93 -3.70
N PHE A 429 18.83 -0.31 -4.88
CA PHE A 429 18.30 -0.87 -6.14
C PHE A 429 19.40 -1.05 -7.19
N SER A 430 19.30 -2.14 -7.94
CA SER A 430 20.13 -2.41 -9.11
C SER A 430 19.68 -1.60 -10.33
N ASP A 431 20.53 -1.55 -11.36
CA ASP A 431 20.18 -0.93 -12.65
C ASP A 431 18.94 -1.58 -13.29
N ASP A 432 18.75 -2.89 -13.13
CA ASP A 432 17.56 -3.60 -13.66
C ASP A 432 16.28 -3.27 -12.89
N GLU A 433 16.38 -3.13 -11.57
CA GLU A 433 15.27 -2.74 -10.70
C GLU A 433 14.83 -1.30 -11.01
N MET A 434 15.79 -0.38 -11.14
CA MET A 434 15.52 1.00 -11.56
C MET A 434 14.98 1.08 -13.00
N ALA A 435 15.45 0.22 -13.92
CA ALA A 435 14.92 0.17 -15.28
C ALA A 435 13.45 -0.30 -15.31
N ALA A 436 13.06 -1.26 -14.46
CA ALA A 436 11.66 -1.66 -14.33
C ALA A 436 10.79 -0.50 -13.80
N MET A 437 11.27 0.24 -12.78
CA MET A 437 10.61 1.44 -12.26
C MET A 437 10.43 2.52 -13.35
N LEU A 438 11.46 2.78 -14.15
CA LEU A 438 11.39 3.71 -15.29
C LEU A 438 10.41 3.24 -16.37
N GLY A 439 10.37 1.92 -16.64
CA GLY A 439 9.39 1.33 -17.55
C GLY A 439 7.96 1.58 -17.10
N VAL A 440 7.68 1.42 -15.81
CA VAL A 440 6.38 1.74 -15.21
C VAL A 440 6.07 3.23 -15.30
N ARG A 441 7.03 4.11 -14.93
CA ARG A 441 6.86 5.57 -15.09
C ARG A 441 6.49 5.94 -16.52
N ALA A 442 7.13 5.32 -17.49
CA ALA A 442 6.90 5.58 -18.90
C ALA A 442 5.54 5.11 -19.43
N ALA A 443 4.78 4.34 -18.65
CA ALA A 443 3.37 4.02 -18.93
C ALA A 443 2.43 5.19 -18.56
N PHE A 444 2.80 6.00 -17.57
CA PHE A 444 2.04 7.17 -17.10
C PHE A 444 2.50 8.47 -17.77
N ASP A 445 3.81 8.67 -17.89
CA ASP A 445 4.42 9.88 -18.45
C ASP A 445 5.44 9.50 -19.55
N PRO A 446 4.97 9.12 -20.75
CA PRO A 446 5.83 8.67 -21.85
C PRO A 446 6.77 9.76 -22.40
N ARG A 447 6.52 11.04 -22.10
CA ARG A 447 7.34 12.16 -22.58
C ARG A 447 8.25 12.77 -21.52
N GLY A 448 8.18 12.30 -20.27
CA GLY A 448 8.98 12.83 -19.18
C GLY A 448 8.66 14.30 -18.86
N LEU A 449 7.40 14.73 -18.96
CA LEU A 449 6.98 16.10 -18.64
C LEU A 449 6.52 16.26 -17.20
N CYS A 450 6.09 15.18 -16.57
CA CYS A 450 5.52 15.17 -15.24
C CYS A 450 6.63 15.08 -14.20
N ASN A 451 6.84 16.20 -13.50
CA ASN A 451 7.81 16.37 -12.42
C ASN A 451 9.22 15.80 -12.71
N PRO A 452 9.88 16.20 -13.82
CA PRO A 452 11.13 15.59 -14.27
C PRO A 452 12.30 15.77 -13.30
N GLY A 453 13.29 14.87 -13.42
CA GLY A 453 14.59 14.92 -12.76
C GLY A 453 14.61 14.43 -11.32
N LYS A 454 13.64 13.59 -10.92
CA LYS A 454 13.40 13.19 -9.53
C LYS A 454 13.19 11.68 -9.40
N ILE A 455 13.31 11.18 -8.17
CA ILE A 455 13.18 9.78 -7.74
C ILE A 455 14.26 8.87 -8.32
N ILE A 456 14.26 8.63 -9.64
CA ILE A 456 15.18 7.66 -10.27
C ILE A 456 16.33 8.39 -10.98
N PRO A 457 17.59 8.13 -10.64
CA PRO A 457 18.72 8.76 -11.31
C PRO A 457 18.83 8.31 -12.77
N VAL A 458 18.88 9.26 -13.70
CA VAL A 458 19.18 9.00 -15.12
C VAL A 458 20.63 9.38 -15.43
N ARG A 459 21.40 8.49 -16.06
CA ARG A 459 22.83 8.71 -16.35
C ARG A 459 23.01 9.97 -17.22
N ARG A 460 23.86 10.91 -16.77
CA ARG A 460 24.21 12.16 -17.49
C ARG A 460 24.79 11.83 -18.88
N GLY A 461 23.96 11.92 -19.92
CA GLY A 461 24.33 11.63 -21.32
C GLY A 461 23.15 11.17 -22.18
N CYS A 462 22.18 10.50 -21.56
CA CYS A 462 20.86 10.21 -22.13
C CYS A 462 19.83 10.93 -21.26
N GLY A 463 19.25 12.03 -21.75
CA GLY A 463 18.20 12.73 -21.02
C GLY A 463 17.05 11.80 -20.63
N GLU A 464 16.30 12.17 -19.59
CA GLU A 464 15.14 11.43 -19.06
C GLU A 464 14.13 11.04 -20.17
N LYS A 465 13.94 11.90 -21.17
CA LYS A 465 13.18 11.61 -22.39
C LYS A 465 13.64 10.34 -23.13
N ARG A 466 14.94 10.06 -23.19
CA ARG A 466 15.49 8.83 -23.82
C ARG A 466 15.38 7.60 -22.93
N ALA A 467 15.40 7.76 -21.60
CA ALA A 467 15.21 6.65 -20.67
C ALA A 467 13.75 6.17 -20.60
N ILE A 468 12.81 7.06 -20.95
CA ILE A 468 11.36 6.83 -20.91
C ILE A 468 10.79 6.51 -22.32
N ALA A 469 11.45 6.93 -23.39
CA ALA A 469 11.01 6.65 -24.76
C ALA A 469 10.87 5.13 -25.03
N LEU A 470 9.80 4.73 -25.72
CA LEU A 470 9.74 3.42 -26.38
C LEU A 470 10.81 3.39 -27.50
N PRO A 471 11.33 2.21 -27.89
CA PRO A 471 12.16 2.11 -29.08
C PRO A 471 11.32 2.44 -30.32
N GLU A 472 11.37 3.68 -30.80
CA GLU A 472 10.85 4.05 -32.12
C GLU A 472 11.89 3.81 -33.20
N LYS A 473 11.45 3.24 -34.33
CA LYS A 473 12.20 3.24 -35.58
C LYS A 473 12.29 4.69 -36.08
N GLU A 474 13.51 5.12 -36.40
CA GLU A 474 13.80 6.42 -37.00
C GLU A 474 12.87 6.73 -38.18
N THR A 475 12.22 7.90 -38.15
CA THR A 475 12.03 8.75 -39.33
C THR A 475 11.64 10.17 -38.88
N LEU A 476 12.47 11.15 -39.26
CA LEU A 476 12.20 12.59 -39.10
C LEU A 476 11.46 13.11 -40.33
N VAL A 477 10.28 13.70 -40.16
CA VAL A 477 9.72 14.68 -41.12
C VAL A 477 8.94 15.76 -40.34
N ASP A 478 9.18 17.01 -40.72
CA ASP A 478 8.62 18.23 -40.14
C ASP A 478 7.20 18.47 -40.70
N THR A 479 6.17 18.29 -39.87
CA THR A 479 4.75 18.59 -40.16
C THR A 479 4.06 19.13 -38.90
N PRO A 480 2.99 19.94 -39.02
CA PRO A 480 2.30 20.52 -37.86
C PRO A 480 1.84 19.44 -36.88
N ALA A 481 2.06 19.67 -35.59
CA ALA A 481 1.78 18.69 -34.54
C ALA A 481 0.28 18.31 -34.52
N PRO A 482 -0.06 17.01 -34.69
CA PRO A 482 -1.42 16.52 -34.52
C PRO A 482 -1.84 16.62 -33.04
N SER A 483 -3.13 16.43 -32.77
CA SER A 483 -3.63 16.42 -31.39
C SER A 483 -3.01 15.25 -30.60
N PHE A 484 -2.85 15.36 -29.28
CA PHE A 484 -2.17 14.33 -28.50
C PHE A 484 -2.84 12.94 -28.54
N THR A 485 -4.16 12.91 -28.77
CA THR A 485 -4.94 11.67 -29.01
C THR A 485 -4.50 10.94 -30.28
N GLU A 486 -3.88 11.63 -31.23
CA GLU A 486 -3.22 11.07 -32.42
C GLU A 486 -1.72 10.78 -32.17
N MET A 487 -1.12 11.31 -31.08
CA MET A 487 0.32 11.20 -30.79
C MET A 487 0.72 9.97 -29.97
N ILE A 488 -0.19 9.37 -29.19
CA ILE A 488 0.04 8.06 -28.57
C ILE A 488 -1.18 7.20 -28.86
N PRO A 489 -1.17 6.39 -29.94
CA PRO A 489 -2.28 5.49 -30.21
C PRO A 489 -2.50 4.56 -29.01
N PRO A 490 -3.76 4.14 -28.73
CA PRO A 490 -4.03 3.17 -27.69
C PRO A 490 -3.09 1.97 -27.83
N VAL A 491 -2.48 1.54 -26.73
CA VAL A 491 -1.52 0.44 -26.77
C VAL A 491 -2.28 -0.85 -27.05
N ILE A 492 -2.18 -1.31 -28.30
CA ILE A 492 -2.63 -2.64 -28.69
C ILE A 492 -1.53 -3.61 -28.29
N LEU A 493 -1.83 -4.46 -27.30
CA LEU A 493 -0.92 -5.54 -26.91
C LEU A 493 -0.66 -6.45 -28.12
N LYS A 494 0.57 -6.94 -28.23
CA LYS A 494 0.92 -7.91 -29.27
C LYS A 494 0.06 -9.17 -29.11
N SER A 495 -0.21 -9.82 -30.24
CA SER A 495 -0.85 -11.13 -30.25
C SER A 495 -0.04 -12.12 -29.41
N ALA A 496 -0.74 -12.96 -28.65
CA ALA A 496 -0.14 -14.01 -27.84
C ALA A 496 0.86 -14.85 -28.66
N PRO A 497 2.01 -15.22 -28.09
CA PRO A 497 2.93 -16.15 -28.74
C PRO A 497 2.24 -17.51 -28.99
N SER A 498 2.28 -18.00 -30.23
CA SER A 498 1.57 -19.23 -30.65
C SER A 498 2.49 -20.42 -30.94
N GLY A 499 3.79 -20.30 -30.68
CA GLY A 499 4.80 -21.29 -31.07
C GLY A 499 4.98 -22.47 -30.12
N PHE A 500 4.14 -22.59 -29.10
CA PHE A 500 4.32 -23.59 -28.05
C PHE A 500 3.77 -24.97 -28.46
N ASP A 501 4.68 -25.94 -28.55
CA ASP A 501 4.41 -27.36 -28.79
C ASP A 501 4.95 -28.15 -27.58
N PRO A 502 4.08 -28.68 -26.69
CA PRO A 502 4.48 -29.33 -25.44
C PRO A 502 5.48 -30.47 -25.62
N GLU A 503 5.27 -31.30 -26.64
CA GLU A 503 6.11 -32.47 -26.93
C GLU A 503 7.53 -32.07 -27.32
N LYS A 504 7.65 -31.03 -28.16
CA LYS A 504 8.96 -30.48 -28.55
C LYS A 504 9.62 -29.69 -27.43
N ALA A 505 8.83 -29.01 -26.59
CA ALA A 505 9.33 -28.20 -25.50
C ALA A 505 9.88 -29.03 -24.34
N ARG A 506 9.32 -30.21 -24.08
CA ARG A 506 9.65 -31.06 -22.91
C ARG A 506 11.15 -31.26 -22.73
N ALA A 507 11.87 -31.68 -23.76
CA ALA A 507 13.30 -31.94 -23.67
C ALA A 507 14.14 -30.69 -23.33
N ALA A 508 13.76 -29.53 -23.88
CA ALA A 508 14.45 -28.26 -23.61
C ALA A 508 14.18 -27.76 -22.18
N VAL A 509 12.95 -27.97 -21.68
CA VAL A 509 12.57 -27.64 -20.30
C VAL A 509 13.27 -28.58 -19.31
N ALA A 510 13.25 -29.90 -19.57
CA ALA A 510 13.91 -30.91 -18.75
C ALA A 510 15.43 -30.71 -18.67
N ALA A 511 16.07 -30.12 -19.69
CA ALA A 511 17.48 -29.77 -19.65
C ALA A 511 17.82 -28.68 -18.60
N ILE A 512 16.82 -27.90 -18.15
CA ILE A 512 16.99 -26.87 -17.13
C ILE A 512 16.66 -27.41 -15.74
N VAL A 513 15.51 -28.08 -15.60
CA VAL A 513 14.98 -28.47 -14.27
C VAL A 513 15.15 -29.95 -13.94
N GLY A 514 15.61 -30.79 -14.86
CA GLY A 514 15.60 -32.25 -14.74
C GLY A 514 14.28 -32.86 -15.22
N ASP A 515 14.33 -34.08 -15.74
CA ASP A 515 13.17 -34.74 -16.36
C ASP A 515 12.06 -35.05 -15.35
N GLU A 516 12.44 -35.36 -14.12
CA GLU A 516 11.55 -35.63 -12.99
C GLU A 516 10.78 -34.40 -12.51
N ASN A 517 11.17 -33.21 -12.96
CA ASN A 517 10.57 -31.92 -12.57
C ASN A 517 9.82 -31.28 -13.74
N VAL A 518 9.32 -32.12 -14.66
CA VAL A 518 8.46 -31.74 -15.78
C VAL A 518 7.22 -32.64 -15.82
N GLU A 519 6.04 -32.06 -15.76
CA GLU A 519 4.76 -32.79 -15.77
C GLU A 519 3.87 -32.33 -16.93
N THR A 520 3.04 -33.24 -17.45
CA THR A 520 1.99 -32.96 -18.44
C THR A 520 0.59 -33.30 -17.92
N GLU A 521 0.48 -34.11 -16.85
CA GLU A 521 -0.76 -34.54 -16.17
C GLU A 521 -0.40 -34.89 -14.71
N PRO A 522 -1.20 -34.52 -13.69
CA PRO A 522 -2.55 -33.94 -13.73
C PRO A 522 -2.59 -32.41 -13.54
N PHE A 523 -1.51 -31.70 -13.85
CA PHE A 523 -1.48 -30.24 -13.74
C PHE A 523 -2.32 -29.64 -14.88
N PRO A 524 -3.20 -28.65 -14.65
CA PRO A 524 -4.11 -28.09 -15.67
C PRO A 524 -3.38 -27.16 -16.66
N ALA A 525 -2.29 -27.64 -17.25
CA ALA A 525 -1.49 -26.98 -18.27
C ALA A 525 -0.92 -28.02 -19.25
N PRO A 526 -0.68 -27.66 -20.51
CA PRO A 526 -0.11 -28.59 -21.50
C PRO A 526 1.29 -29.13 -21.14
N LEU A 527 2.07 -28.34 -20.38
CA LEU A 527 3.36 -28.72 -19.83
C LEU A 527 3.63 -27.83 -18.61
N ALA A 528 4.11 -28.41 -17.51
CA ALA A 528 4.48 -27.71 -16.30
C ALA A 528 5.94 -28.00 -15.93
N ALA A 529 6.69 -26.96 -15.59
CA ALA A 529 8.07 -27.04 -15.09
C ALA A 529 8.12 -26.63 -13.62
N PHE A 530 8.91 -27.34 -12.82
CA PHE A 530 9.02 -27.14 -11.38
C PHE A 530 10.47 -26.77 -10.99
N PRO A 531 10.89 -25.51 -11.19
CA PRO A 531 12.22 -25.06 -10.83
C PRO A 531 12.47 -25.17 -9.32
N ALA A 532 13.69 -25.59 -8.95
CA ALA A 532 14.17 -25.67 -7.57
C ALA A 532 14.86 -24.37 -7.10
N SER A 533 15.06 -23.41 -7.99
CA SER A 533 15.68 -22.11 -7.68
C SER A 533 15.09 -20.97 -8.52
N VAL A 534 15.31 -19.74 -8.06
CA VAL A 534 14.91 -18.54 -8.81
C VAL A 534 15.68 -18.44 -10.13
N GLU A 535 16.92 -18.92 -10.16
CA GLU A 535 17.80 -18.94 -11.32
C GLU A 535 17.30 -19.91 -12.40
N GLU A 536 16.82 -21.10 -12.02
CA GLU A 536 16.15 -22.03 -12.95
C GLU A 536 14.85 -21.44 -13.49
N ALA A 537 14.04 -20.79 -12.64
CA ALA A 537 12.82 -20.12 -13.07
C ALA A 537 13.13 -19.00 -14.09
N ALA A 538 14.17 -18.22 -13.84
CA ALA A 538 14.65 -17.20 -14.77
C ALA A 538 15.12 -17.81 -16.11
N GLU A 539 15.84 -18.93 -16.09
CA GLU A 539 16.29 -19.59 -17.30
C GLU A 539 15.14 -20.18 -18.12
N LEU A 540 14.11 -20.72 -17.46
CA LEU A 540 12.87 -21.15 -18.13
C LEU A 540 12.18 -19.98 -18.84
N VAL A 541 12.12 -18.80 -18.21
CA VAL A 541 11.56 -17.60 -18.84
C VAL A 541 12.42 -17.13 -20.01
N ARG A 542 13.75 -17.17 -19.92
CA ARG A 542 14.65 -16.88 -21.06
C ARG A 542 14.48 -17.87 -22.20
N LEU A 543 14.30 -19.16 -21.89
CA LEU A 543 13.99 -20.19 -22.88
C LEU A 543 12.66 -19.87 -23.58
N ALA A 544 11.61 -19.58 -22.83
CA ALA A 544 10.32 -19.19 -23.36
C ALA A 544 10.42 -17.91 -24.21
N GLN A 545 11.25 -16.93 -23.80
CA GLN A 545 11.53 -15.74 -24.56
C GLN A 545 12.15 -16.09 -25.92
N LYS A 546 13.24 -16.86 -25.90
CA LYS A 546 13.97 -17.30 -27.10
C LYS A 546 13.10 -18.09 -28.07
N GLN A 547 12.21 -18.92 -27.56
CA GLN A 547 11.35 -19.79 -28.36
C GLN A 547 9.98 -19.19 -28.69
N ASN A 548 9.73 -17.95 -28.25
CA ASN A 548 8.45 -17.28 -28.42
C ASN A 548 7.24 -18.06 -27.84
N TRP A 549 7.34 -18.46 -26.58
CA TRP A 549 6.27 -19.16 -25.84
C TRP A 549 5.51 -18.22 -24.91
N ALA A 550 4.21 -18.49 -24.77
CA ALA A 550 3.40 -17.97 -23.68
C ALA A 550 3.74 -18.72 -22.38
N VAL A 551 3.71 -18.01 -21.25
CA VAL A 551 4.04 -18.52 -19.93
C VAL A 551 2.92 -18.19 -18.96
N VAL A 552 2.60 -19.14 -18.08
CA VAL A 552 1.67 -18.91 -16.96
C VAL A 552 2.38 -19.25 -15.66
N PRO A 553 2.63 -18.27 -14.77
CA PRO A 553 3.14 -18.57 -13.44
C PRO A 553 2.09 -19.31 -12.64
N ALA A 554 2.52 -20.28 -11.83
CA ALA A 554 1.62 -21.03 -10.97
C ALA A 554 2.27 -21.35 -9.63
N GLY A 555 1.46 -21.46 -8.57
CA GLY A 555 1.86 -22.08 -7.32
C GLY A 555 1.28 -23.49 -7.22
N ALA A 556 0.38 -23.71 -6.27
CA ALA A 556 -0.39 -24.95 -6.17
C ALA A 556 -1.35 -25.21 -7.35
N GLY A 557 -1.45 -24.31 -8.34
CA GLY A 557 -2.29 -24.52 -9.53
C GLY A 557 -3.80 -24.35 -9.31
N GLY A 558 -4.26 -24.16 -8.05
CA GLY A 558 -5.68 -24.04 -7.70
C GLY A 558 -6.41 -22.79 -8.22
N TRP A 559 -5.72 -21.94 -8.98
CA TRP A 559 -6.28 -20.76 -9.64
C TRP A 559 -5.98 -20.75 -11.14
N LEU A 560 -5.52 -21.85 -11.75
CA LEU A 560 -5.15 -21.88 -13.17
C LEU A 560 -6.34 -21.83 -14.13
N ASP A 561 -7.51 -22.20 -13.66
CA ASP A 561 -8.80 -22.11 -14.33
C ASP A 561 -9.51 -20.76 -14.12
N ALA A 562 -9.03 -19.92 -13.21
CA ALA A 562 -9.60 -18.62 -12.95
C ALA A 562 -9.25 -17.57 -14.01
N GLY A 563 -10.20 -16.67 -14.29
CA GLY A 563 -10.09 -15.64 -15.32
C GLY A 563 -10.51 -16.13 -16.71
N ASN A 564 -10.20 -15.32 -17.72
CA ASN A 564 -10.52 -15.63 -19.11
C ASN A 564 -9.67 -16.80 -19.61
N PRO A 565 -10.20 -17.69 -20.49
CA PRO A 565 -9.44 -18.82 -21.00
C PRO A 565 -8.22 -18.35 -21.81
N VAL A 566 -7.04 -18.89 -21.50
CA VAL A 566 -5.84 -18.67 -22.32
C VAL A 566 -6.03 -19.44 -23.63
N LYS A 567 -6.17 -18.71 -24.75
CA LYS A 567 -6.50 -19.30 -26.06
C LYS A 567 -5.31 -19.99 -26.75
N THR A 568 -4.10 -19.71 -26.30
CA THR A 568 -2.85 -20.28 -26.86
C THR A 568 -2.26 -21.30 -25.90
N PRO A 569 -1.68 -22.41 -26.40
CA PRO A 569 -0.87 -23.30 -25.57
C PRO A 569 0.25 -22.53 -24.85
N PHE A 570 0.55 -22.90 -23.61
CA PHE A 570 1.50 -22.19 -22.76
C PHE A 570 2.33 -23.17 -21.92
N LEU A 571 3.51 -22.69 -21.50
CA LEU A 571 4.32 -23.33 -20.47
C LEU A 571 3.87 -22.84 -19.09
N ALA A 572 3.48 -23.74 -18.19
CA ALA A 572 3.31 -23.38 -16.78
C ALA A 572 4.66 -23.46 -16.05
N ILE A 573 5.02 -22.41 -15.31
CA ILE A 573 6.20 -22.43 -14.42
C ILE A 573 5.69 -22.40 -12.98
N SER A 574 5.87 -23.51 -12.27
CA SER A 574 5.32 -23.77 -10.96
C SER A 574 6.33 -23.49 -9.85
N THR A 575 5.99 -22.60 -8.91
CA THR A 575 6.86 -22.26 -7.78
C THR A 575 6.81 -23.27 -6.65
N ARG A 576 6.06 -24.38 -6.74
CA ARG A 576 5.85 -25.33 -5.61
C ARG A 576 7.13 -25.86 -4.96
N ARG A 577 8.24 -25.94 -5.69
CA ARG A 577 9.56 -26.37 -5.18
C ARG A 577 10.41 -25.23 -4.61
N LEU A 578 9.94 -23.99 -4.74
CA LEU A 578 10.46 -22.81 -4.05
C LEU A 578 9.67 -22.65 -2.74
N ASP A 579 9.90 -23.50 -1.75
CA ASP A 579 9.09 -23.60 -0.53
C ASP A 579 9.85 -23.33 0.77
N ARG A 580 11.05 -22.72 0.69
CA ARG A 580 11.91 -22.47 1.86
C ARG A 580 11.50 -21.20 2.62
N LEU A 581 11.60 -21.29 3.94
CA LEU A 581 11.68 -20.11 4.81
C LEU A 581 13.09 -19.52 4.71
N ILE A 582 13.21 -18.31 4.18
CA ILE A 582 14.50 -17.67 3.90
C ILE A 582 15.03 -16.91 5.13
N ASP A 583 14.16 -16.15 5.80
CA ASP A 583 14.54 -15.31 6.93
C ASP A 583 13.32 -15.06 7.84
N HIS A 584 13.51 -15.00 9.16
CA HIS A 584 12.49 -14.61 10.13
C HIS A 584 13.14 -13.85 11.26
N GLU A 585 12.78 -12.57 11.41
CA GLU A 585 13.26 -11.70 12.48
C GLU A 585 12.08 -11.30 13.39
N PRO A 586 11.88 -12.02 14.51
CA PRO A 586 10.75 -11.78 15.40
C PRO A 586 10.70 -10.36 15.99
N ALA A 587 11.84 -9.73 16.27
CA ALA A 587 11.87 -8.35 16.79
C ALA A 587 11.35 -7.33 15.76
N ASP A 588 11.49 -7.67 14.47
CA ASP A 588 11.08 -6.83 13.35
C ASP A 588 9.69 -7.19 12.82
N LEU A 589 9.04 -8.25 13.34
CA LEU A 589 7.77 -8.76 12.82
C LEU A 589 7.84 -8.95 11.30
N VAL A 590 8.96 -9.46 10.80
CA VAL A 590 9.21 -9.62 9.36
C VAL A 590 9.64 -11.05 9.07
N VAL A 591 9.10 -11.60 8.00
CA VAL A 591 9.48 -12.90 7.45
C VAL A 591 9.72 -12.80 5.96
N THR A 592 10.70 -13.53 5.44
CA THR A 592 10.92 -13.75 4.01
C THR A 592 10.83 -15.24 3.72
N ALA A 593 10.04 -15.61 2.72
CA ALA A 593 9.87 -16.99 2.29
C ALA A 593 9.73 -17.07 0.76
N GLU A 594 10.03 -18.24 0.21
CA GLU A 594 9.83 -18.52 -1.20
C GLU A 594 8.33 -18.67 -1.53
N ALA A 595 7.96 -18.28 -2.75
CA ALA A 595 6.57 -18.10 -3.17
C ALA A 595 5.76 -19.41 -3.25
N GLY A 596 6.42 -20.57 -3.33
CA GLY A 596 5.78 -21.88 -3.31
C GLY A 596 5.41 -22.39 -1.92
N MET A 597 5.96 -21.80 -0.85
CA MET A 597 5.62 -22.19 0.52
C MET A 597 4.11 -22.00 0.73
N THR A 598 3.47 -22.91 1.45
CA THR A 598 2.04 -22.77 1.77
C THR A 598 1.86 -21.86 2.97
N LEU A 599 0.71 -21.19 3.06
CA LEU A 599 0.35 -20.37 4.21
C LEU A 599 0.37 -21.16 5.53
N GLY A 600 -0.11 -22.42 5.49
CA GLY A 600 -0.06 -23.33 6.63
C GLY A 600 1.37 -23.58 7.09
N ALA A 601 2.26 -23.96 6.16
CA ALA A 601 3.67 -24.22 6.48
C ALA A 601 4.38 -22.97 7.03
N LEU A 602 4.12 -21.80 6.44
CA LEU A 602 4.66 -20.54 6.95
C LEU A 602 4.18 -20.30 8.39
N ASN A 603 2.86 -20.24 8.60
CA ASN A 603 2.30 -19.91 9.92
C ASN A 603 2.66 -20.94 10.99
N ASP A 604 2.78 -22.23 10.67
CA ASP A 604 3.22 -23.25 11.64
C ASP A 604 4.69 -23.05 12.07
N GLY A 605 5.53 -22.49 11.19
CA GLY A 605 6.90 -22.08 11.52
C GLY A 605 6.98 -20.79 12.36
N LEU A 606 5.93 -19.95 12.34
CA LEU A 606 5.86 -18.70 13.07
C LEU A 606 5.23 -18.91 14.46
N LYS A 607 6.05 -18.83 15.51
CA LYS A 607 5.69 -19.11 16.92
C LYS A 607 4.57 -18.21 17.47
N SER A 608 4.91 -17.08 18.08
CA SER A 608 3.97 -16.11 18.68
C SER A 608 3.46 -15.06 17.68
N GLN A 609 3.74 -15.26 16.41
CA GLN A 609 3.46 -14.35 15.31
C GLN A 609 2.83 -15.14 14.17
N TRP A 610 2.21 -14.43 13.23
CA TRP A 610 1.56 -15.04 12.08
C TRP A 610 1.32 -14.01 10.99
N LEU A 611 1.07 -14.52 9.78
CA LEU A 611 0.52 -13.77 8.67
C LEU A 611 -1.01 -13.93 8.69
N PRO A 612 -1.77 -12.89 9.09
CA PRO A 612 -3.22 -12.98 9.30
C PRO A 612 -3.99 -12.78 7.98
N VAL A 613 -3.73 -13.65 7.01
CA VAL A 613 -4.48 -13.72 5.76
C VAL A 613 -5.23 -15.04 5.68
N ASP A 614 -6.38 -15.05 5.02
CA ASP A 614 -7.28 -16.20 4.92
C ASP A 614 -7.88 -16.34 3.50
N PRO A 615 -7.03 -16.47 2.48
CA PRO A 615 -7.45 -16.53 1.09
C PRO A 615 -8.26 -17.80 0.79
N PRO A 616 -9.01 -17.86 -0.32
CA PRO A 616 -9.61 -19.12 -0.75
C PRO A 616 -8.54 -20.19 -0.99
N GLY A 617 -8.84 -21.43 -0.58
CA GLY A 617 -7.84 -22.51 -0.45
C GLY A 617 -7.15 -22.56 0.92
N GLY A 618 -7.29 -21.51 1.73
CA GLY A 618 -6.87 -21.48 3.13
C GLY A 618 -5.41 -21.85 3.31
N ARG A 619 -5.15 -22.84 4.19
CA ARG A 619 -3.81 -23.24 4.59
C ARG A 619 -2.97 -23.88 3.46
N THR A 620 -3.59 -24.40 2.41
CA THR A 620 -2.88 -25.04 1.29
C THR A 620 -2.50 -24.06 0.17
N ALA A 621 -3.02 -22.83 0.22
CA ALA A 621 -2.65 -21.79 -0.72
C ALA A 621 -1.16 -21.43 -0.59
N THR A 622 -0.45 -21.38 -1.72
CA THR A 622 0.95 -20.95 -1.80
C THR A 622 1.05 -19.43 -1.67
N LEU A 623 2.06 -18.91 -0.97
CA LEU A 623 2.26 -17.47 -0.75
C LEU A 623 2.23 -16.65 -2.04
N GLY A 624 2.86 -17.15 -3.11
CA GLY A 624 2.86 -16.54 -4.44
C GLY A 624 1.47 -16.45 -5.06
N GLY A 625 0.65 -17.51 -4.92
CA GLY A 625 -0.74 -17.52 -5.37
C GLY A 625 -1.64 -16.54 -4.60
N ILE A 626 -1.41 -16.41 -3.29
CA ILE A 626 -2.13 -15.45 -2.43
C ILE A 626 -1.84 -14.02 -2.89
N VAL A 627 -0.57 -13.69 -3.10
CA VAL A 627 -0.16 -12.35 -3.52
C VAL A 627 -0.55 -12.08 -4.98
N ALA A 628 -0.34 -13.03 -5.89
CA ALA A 628 -0.68 -12.87 -7.30
C ALA A 628 -2.18 -12.65 -7.52
N THR A 629 -3.06 -13.32 -6.78
CA THR A 629 -4.50 -13.08 -6.88
C THR A 629 -4.96 -11.87 -6.06
N GLY A 630 -4.21 -11.49 -5.02
CA GLY A 630 -4.57 -10.41 -4.11
C GLY A 630 -5.83 -10.68 -3.28
N LEU A 631 -6.36 -11.91 -3.34
CA LEU A 631 -7.63 -12.27 -2.71
C LEU A 631 -7.48 -12.34 -1.20
N SER A 632 -8.47 -11.76 -0.52
CA SER A 632 -8.55 -11.71 0.94
C SER A 632 -9.76 -12.50 1.40
N GLY A 633 -9.67 -13.11 2.58
CA GLY A 633 -10.82 -13.67 3.27
C GLY A 633 -11.37 -12.73 4.36
N PRO A 634 -12.27 -13.25 5.19
CA PRO A 634 -12.96 -12.52 6.26
C PRO A 634 -12.08 -11.67 7.16
N GLN A 635 -10.90 -12.17 7.50
CA GLN A 635 -9.96 -11.50 8.38
C GLN A 635 -9.30 -10.30 7.71
N GLY A 636 -9.45 -10.15 6.39
CA GLY A 636 -9.08 -8.95 5.67
C GLY A 636 -9.78 -7.69 6.18
N PHE A 637 -10.97 -7.81 6.80
CA PHE A 637 -11.63 -6.67 7.45
C PHE A 637 -10.85 -6.14 8.66
N GLY A 638 -10.41 -7.02 9.57
CA GLY A 638 -9.71 -6.62 10.78
C GLY A 638 -8.20 -6.40 10.60
N TYR A 639 -7.56 -7.17 9.72
CA TYR A 639 -6.10 -7.18 9.58
C TYR A 639 -5.59 -6.59 8.26
N GLY A 640 -6.45 -6.49 7.25
CA GLY A 640 -6.12 -6.01 5.90
C GLY A 640 -5.93 -7.13 4.88
N ALA A 641 -6.09 -6.77 3.60
CA ALA A 641 -5.80 -7.62 2.44
C ALA A 641 -4.30 -7.96 2.30
N PRO A 642 -3.89 -9.00 1.53
CA PRO A 642 -2.50 -9.36 1.30
C PRO A 642 -1.57 -8.19 0.94
N ARG A 643 -2.05 -7.22 0.14
CA ARG A 643 -1.30 -6.00 -0.22
C ARG A 643 -0.79 -5.20 0.99
N HIS A 644 -1.46 -5.26 2.15
CA HIS A 644 -1.06 -4.53 3.37
C HIS A 644 0.06 -5.24 4.14
N HIS A 645 0.33 -6.50 3.81
CA HIS A 645 1.35 -7.31 4.48
C HIS A 645 2.62 -7.44 3.66
N VAL A 646 2.56 -7.42 2.34
CA VAL A 646 3.74 -7.53 1.48
C VAL A 646 4.55 -6.24 1.52
N ILE A 647 5.81 -6.33 1.94
CA ILE A 647 6.75 -5.20 2.01
C ILE A 647 7.96 -5.37 1.08
N GLY A 648 8.16 -6.57 0.54
CA GLY A 648 9.22 -6.85 -0.43
C GLY A 648 8.95 -8.12 -1.24
N MET A 649 9.55 -8.24 -2.43
CA MET A 649 9.47 -9.44 -3.26
C MET A 649 10.63 -9.55 -4.26
N ARG A 650 10.92 -10.77 -4.73
CA ARG A 650 11.72 -11.02 -5.94
C ARG A 650 10.82 -11.54 -7.05
N VAL A 651 10.98 -10.96 -8.24
CA VAL A 651 10.16 -11.29 -9.42
C VAL A 651 11.07 -11.57 -10.61
N VAL A 652 10.71 -12.60 -11.38
CA VAL A 652 11.30 -12.88 -12.70
C VAL A 652 10.43 -12.18 -13.76
N LEU A 653 11.01 -11.21 -14.46
CA LEU A 653 10.36 -10.46 -15.55
C LEU A 653 10.33 -11.27 -16.86
N ALA A 654 9.59 -10.79 -17.86
CA ALA A 654 9.35 -11.50 -19.12
C ALA A 654 10.59 -11.73 -19.99
N ASP A 655 11.69 -11.02 -19.69
CA ASP A 655 13.00 -11.20 -20.30
C ASP A 655 13.96 -12.08 -19.46
N GLY A 656 13.45 -12.66 -18.37
CA GLY A 656 14.21 -13.49 -17.45
C GLY A 656 15.18 -12.73 -16.54
N ARG A 657 15.10 -11.40 -16.46
CA ARG A 657 15.78 -10.65 -15.39
C ARG A 657 15.08 -10.87 -14.06
N ILE A 658 15.87 -10.92 -12.98
CA ILE A 658 15.39 -11.03 -11.61
C ILE A 658 15.46 -9.64 -10.99
N VAL A 659 14.32 -9.10 -10.58
CA VAL A 659 14.23 -7.77 -9.94
C VAL A 659 13.66 -7.90 -8.53
N ARG A 660 14.13 -7.06 -7.62
CA ARG A 660 13.50 -6.85 -6.31
C ARG A 660 12.57 -5.64 -6.37
N ALA A 661 11.46 -5.77 -5.66
CA ALA A 661 10.54 -4.69 -5.35
C ALA A 661 10.43 -4.57 -3.82
N GLY A 662 10.33 -3.34 -3.31
CA GLY A 662 10.22 -3.08 -1.87
C GLY A 662 11.50 -3.39 -1.10
N GLY A 663 11.36 -3.73 0.19
CA GLY A 663 12.49 -3.98 1.10
C GLY A 663 12.11 -4.85 2.30
N ARG A 664 12.93 -4.79 3.36
CA ARG A 664 12.73 -5.58 4.60
C ARG A 664 12.18 -4.77 5.77
N VAL A 665 12.01 -3.47 5.58
CA VAL A 665 11.48 -2.55 6.58
C VAL A 665 10.05 -2.18 6.25
N VAL A 666 9.22 -2.02 7.28
CA VAL A 666 7.78 -1.74 7.14
C VAL A 666 7.53 -0.39 6.45
N LYS A 667 8.32 0.61 6.84
CA LYS A 667 8.20 1.95 6.31
C LYS A 667 9.25 2.15 5.22
N ASN A 668 8.82 2.33 3.98
CA ASN A 668 9.69 2.51 2.83
C ASN A 668 8.97 3.29 1.74
N VAL A 669 9.50 4.45 1.37
CA VAL A 669 8.99 5.27 0.26
C VAL A 669 10.06 5.48 -0.82
N ALA A 670 11.06 4.60 -0.86
CA ALA A 670 12.13 4.67 -1.85
C ALA A 670 11.70 4.02 -3.18
N GLY A 671 11.71 4.81 -4.25
CA GLY A 671 11.28 4.36 -5.57
C GLY A 671 9.77 4.16 -5.66
N TYR A 672 9.31 3.47 -6.70
CA TYR A 672 7.88 3.17 -6.88
C TYR A 672 7.51 1.85 -6.20
N ASP A 673 6.30 1.78 -5.63
CA ASP A 673 5.81 0.58 -4.94
C ASP A 673 5.35 -0.50 -5.94
N LEU A 674 6.34 -1.19 -6.52
CA LEU A 674 6.10 -2.31 -7.42
C LEU A 674 5.48 -3.51 -6.69
N CYS A 675 5.58 -3.61 -5.35
CA CYS A 675 4.91 -4.68 -4.60
C CYS A 675 3.39 -4.60 -4.76
N LYS A 676 2.82 -3.38 -4.74
CA LYS A 676 1.40 -3.17 -5.03
C LYS A 676 1.06 -3.58 -6.45
N LEU A 677 1.88 -3.17 -7.43
CA LEU A 677 1.66 -3.50 -8.84
C LEU A 677 1.59 -5.03 -9.10
N PHE A 678 2.49 -5.81 -8.50
CA PHE A 678 2.49 -7.27 -8.68
C PHE A 678 1.40 -7.98 -7.87
N THR A 679 0.94 -7.39 -6.76
CA THR A 679 -0.15 -7.94 -5.95
C THR A 679 -1.48 -7.80 -6.69
N GLY A 680 -2.21 -8.90 -6.88
CA GLY A 680 -3.43 -8.91 -7.69
C GLY A 680 -3.20 -8.87 -9.21
N SER A 681 -1.96 -9.01 -9.69
CA SER A 681 -1.64 -9.03 -11.12
C SER A 681 -1.96 -10.35 -11.84
N TYR A 682 -2.37 -11.39 -11.10
CA TYR A 682 -2.59 -12.75 -11.57
C TYR A 682 -1.39 -13.35 -12.33
N GLY A 683 -0.18 -12.90 -12.00
CA GLY A 683 1.07 -13.36 -12.64
C GLY A 683 1.26 -12.83 -14.07
N THR A 684 0.45 -11.86 -14.51
CA THR A 684 0.55 -11.30 -15.88
C THR A 684 1.74 -10.36 -16.06
N LEU A 685 2.39 -9.91 -14.99
CA LEU A 685 3.54 -9.00 -15.06
C LEU A 685 4.89 -9.70 -14.82
N GLY A 686 4.87 -10.93 -14.32
CA GLY A 686 6.07 -11.67 -13.93
C GLY A 686 5.77 -12.83 -12.99
N LEU A 687 6.78 -13.65 -12.76
CA LEU A 687 6.72 -14.76 -11.81
C LEU A 687 7.28 -14.31 -10.46
N ILE A 688 6.41 -14.27 -9.43
CA ILE A 688 6.80 -13.98 -8.05
C ILE A 688 7.53 -15.21 -7.48
N ALA A 689 8.78 -15.05 -7.07
CA ALA A 689 9.64 -16.15 -6.61
C ALA A 689 9.90 -16.12 -5.10
N GLU A 690 10.01 -14.93 -4.50
CA GLU A 690 10.19 -14.73 -3.06
C GLU A 690 9.36 -13.56 -2.56
N LEU A 691 8.92 -13.62 -1.30
CA LEU A 691 8.06 -12.64 -0.66
C LEU A 691 8.54 -12.32 0.75
N THR A 692 8.53 -11.04 1.08
CA THR A 692 8.78 -10.52 2.43
C THR A 692 7.49 -9.90 2.98
N PHE A 693 7.08 -10.35 4.16
CA PHE A 693 5.84 -9.93 4.81
C PHE A 693 6.09 -9.24 6.16
N LYS A 694 5.29 -8.21 6.46
CA LYS A 694 5.02 -7.72 7.81
C LYS A 694 4.00 -8.65 8.50
N LEU A 695 4.41 -9.22 9.62
CA LEU A 695 3.63 -10.10 10.48
C LEU A 695 2.82 -9.31 11.52
N ARG A 696 1.89 -10.02 12.18
CA ARG A 696 1.24 -9.57 13.40
C ARG A 696 1.58 -10.51 14.56
N PRO A 697 1.54 -10.03 15.81
CA PRO A 697 1.45 -10.91 16.97
C PRO A 697 0.21 -11.80 16.86
N ARG A 698 0.31 -13.05 17.33
CA ARG A 698 -0.86 -13.91 17.49
C ARG A 698 -1.73 -13.37 18.63
N PRO A 699 -3.06 -13.31 18.46
CA PRO A 699 -3.97 -12.93 19.54
C PRO A 699 -3.86 -13.92 20.71
N GLU A 700 -4.06 -13.44 21.93
CA GLU A 700 -4.11 -14.28 23.12
C GLU A 700 -5.40 -15.12 23.15
N THR A 701 -6.50 -14.53 22.71
CA THR A 701 -7.82 -15.15 22.68
C THR A 701 -8.53 -14.79 21.38
N GLU A 702 -9.26 -15.76 20.84
CA GLU A 702 -10.15 -15.61 19.70
C GLU A 702 -11.50 -16.20 20.10
N THR A 703 -12.58 -15.49 19.80
CA THR A 703 -13.95 -15.95 20.09
C THR A 703 -14.88 -15.50 18.99
N THR A 704 -15.75 -16.39 18.54
CA THR A 704 -16.78 -16.09 17.56
C THR A 704 -18.16 -16.10 18.20
N VAL A 705 -18.92 -15.01 18.02
CA VAL A 705 -20.34 -14.92 18.35
C VAL A 705 -21.14 -15.27 17.09
N ALA A 706 -21.93 -16.35 17.16
CA ALA A 706 -22.86 -16.73 16.11
C ALA A 706 -24.27 -16.27 16.46
N VAL A 707 -24.95 -15.62 15.52
CA VAL A 707 -26.33 -15.14 15.64
C VAL A 707 -27.16 -15.74 14.52
N ARG A 708 -28.31 -16.34 14.84
CA ARG A 708 -29.15 -17.08 13.88
C ARG A 708 -30.55 -16.49 13.78
N ALA A 709 -31.07 -16.44 12.55
CA ALA A 709 -32.45 -16.05 12.29
C ALA A 709 -32.95 -16.62 10.95
N ALA A 710 -34.25 -16.88 10.85
CA ALA A 710 -34.88 -17.26 9.58
C ALA A 710 -34.96 -16.09 8.58
N GLY A 711 -35.04 -14.84 9.06
CA GLY A 711 -35.08 -13.65 8.23
C GLY A 711 -33.72 -12.97 8.09
N LEU A 712 -33.46 -12.37 6.93
CA LEU A 712 -32.20 -11.67 6.64
C LEU A 712 -32.09 -10.33 7.40
N ALA A 713 -33.17 -9.55 7.45
CA ALA A 713 -33.15 -8.18 7.98
C ALA A 713 -32.67 -8.06 9.45
N PRO A 714 -33.11 -8.92 10.41
CA PRO A 714 -32.62 -8.83 11.79
C PRO A 714 -31.11 -9.07 11.93
N LEU A 715 -30.51 -9.90 11.06
CA LEU A 715 -29.07 -10.15 11.08
C LEU A 715 -28.29 -8.99 10.47
N LEU A 716 -28.80 -8.39 9.39
CA LEU A 716 -28.22 -7.17 8.82
C LEU A 716 -28.26 -6.01 9.82
N ASP A 717 -29.36 -5.88 10.57
CA ASP A 717 -29.50 -4.87 11.64
C ASP A 717 -28.51 -5.10 12.78
N ALA A 718 -28.38 -6.34 13.26
CA ALA A 718 -27.41 -6.70 14.29
C ALA A 718 -25.97 -6.44 13.84
N ALA A 719 -25.61 -6.85 12.62
CA ALA A 719 -24.29 -6.61 12.06
C ALA A 719 -23.99 -5.11 11.91
N ARG A 720 -24.94 -4.33 11.41
CA ARG A 720 -24.80 -2.88 11.29
C ARG A 720 -24.64 -2.21 12.65
N ALA A 721 -25.37 -2.66 13.68
CA ALA A 721 -25.21 -2.15 15.04
C ALA A 721 -23.81 -2.46 15.61
N VAL A 722 -23.29 -3.68 15.38
CA VAL A 722 -21.90 -4.04 15.75
C VAL A 722 -20.90 -3.16 14.99
N LEU A 723 -21.03 -3.05 13.67
CA LEU A 723 -20.13 -2.27 12.82
C LEU A 723 -20.19 -0.76 13.10
N ASN A 724 -21.28 -0.22 13.65
CA ASN A 724 -21.41 1.19 14.01
C ASN A 724 -21.13 1.47 15.50
N SER A 725 -20.77 0.44 16.28
CA SER A 725 -20.37 0.57 17.67
C SER A 725 -18.86 0.78 17.82
N GLU A 726 -18.38 0.89 19.06
CA GLU A 726 -16.95 0.97 19.40
C GLU A 726 -16.23 -0.39 19.30
N LEU A 727 -16.95 -1.47 18.99
CA LEU A 727 -16.38 -2.81 18.86
C LEU A 727 -15.42 -2.91 17.67
N LEU A 728 -14.43 -3.80 17.80
CA LEU A 728 -13.35 -4.02 16.84
C LEU A 728 -13.35 -5.48 16.36
N PRO A 729 -14.39 -5.94 15.63
CA PRO A 729 -14.42 -7.30 15.14
C PRO A 729 -13.32 -7.55 14.11
N ALA A 730 -12.69 -8.72 14.19
CA ALA A 730 -11.71 -9.18 13.22
C ALA A 730 -12.37 -9.64 11.91
N ALA A 731 -13.61 -10.13 11.99
CA ALA A 731 -14.44 -10.54 10.85
C ALA A 731 -15.93 -10.42 11.19
N VAL A 732 -16.75 -10.09 10.19
CA VAL A 732 -18.23 -10.07 10.27
C VAL A 732 -18.80 -10.69 9.00
N GLU A 733 -19.23 -11.94 9.10
CA GLU A 733 -19.64 -12.76 7.95
C GLU A 733 -21.06 -13.28 8.09
N LEU A 734 -21.83 -13.19 7.01
CA LEU A 734 -23.21 -13.66 6.95
C LEU A 734 -23.33 -14.79 5.92
N PHE A 735 -24.01 -15.87 6.29
CA PHE A 735 -24.15 -17.07 5.47
C PHE A 735 -25.60 -17.33 5.09
N SER A 736 -25.81 -17.79 3.85
CA SER A 736 -27.10 -18.31 3.40
C SER A 736 -27.44 -19.65 4.07
N PRO A 737 -28.72 -20.05 4.11
CA PRO A 737 -29.10 -21.39 4.54
C PRO A 737 -28.45 -22.47 3.67
N GLY A 738 -28.12 -23.62 4.27
CA GLY A 738 -27.53 -24.76 3.56
C GLY A 738 -26.06 -24.59 3.16
N HIS A 739 -25.39 -23.54 3.64
CA HIS A 739 -23.94 -23.44 3.57
C HIS A 739 -23.29 -24.44 4.55
N SER A 740 -22.17 -25.06 4.16
CA SER A 740 -21.52 -26.09 5.01
C SER A 740 -20.78 -25.43 6.17
N LEU A 741 -21.44 -25.34 7.33
CA LEU A 741 -20.84 -24.91 8.58
C LEU A 741 -20.36 -26.14 9.39
N PRO A 742 -19.50 -25.97 10.41
CA PRO A 742 -19.20 -27.02 11.39
C PRO A 742 -20.46 -27.53 12.10
N ASP A 743 -20.41 -28.74 12.64
CA ASP A 743 -21.56 -29.40 13.28
C ASP A 743 -22.14 -28.55 14.43
N GLU A 744 -21.29 -27.83 15.17
CA GLU A 744 -21.70 -26.91 16.25
C GLU A 744 -22.54 -25.72 15.73
N LEU A 745 -22.42 -25.42 14.44
CA LEU A 745 -23.11 -24.37 13.71
C LEU A 745 -24.27 -24.88 12.85
N GLU A 746 -24.62 -26.17 12.92
CA GLU A 746 -25.79 -26.71 12.22
C GLU A 746 -27.05 -25.92 12.57
N THR A 747 -27.76 -25.50 11.53
CA THR A 747 -28.95 -24.67 11.61
C THR A 747 -30.21 -25.48 11.37
N ASP A 748 -31.34 -25.02 11.93
CA ASP A 748 -32.65 -25.45 11.45
C ASP A 748 -32.78 -25.14 9.94
N ALA A 749 -33.56 -25.95 9.21
CA ALA A 749 -33.71 -25.76 7.77
C ALA A 749 -34.22 -24.34 7.44
N GLY A 750 -33.41 -23.57 6.73
CA GLY A 750 -33.77 -22.22 6.26
C GLY A 750 -33.25 -21.06 7.12
N GLU A 751 -32.47 -21.28 8.19
CA GLU A 751 -31.87 -20.17 8.94
C GLU A 751 -30.59 -19.64 8.29
N HIS A 752 -30.42 -18.32 8.38
CA HIS A 752 -29.18 -17.61 8.09
C HIS A 752 -28.32 -17.53 9.36
N VAL A 753 -26.99 -17.42 9.18
CA VAL A 753 -26.04 -17.32 10.30
C VAL A 753 -25.13 -16.11 10.11
N LEU A 754 -25.13 -15.21 11.08
CA LEU A 754 -24.16 -14.12 11.23
C LEU A 754 -23.06 -14.55 12.20
N LEU A 755 -21.81 -14.48 11.77
CA LEU A 755 -20.62 -14.75 12.59
C LEU A 755 -19.84 -13.46 12.81
N ILE A 756 -19.56 -13.15 14.07
CA ILE A 756 -18.78 -11.99 14.48
C ILE A 756 -17.58 -12.49 15.26
N ARG A 757 -16.38 -12.32 14.70
CA ARG A 757 -15.14 -12.78 15.32
C ARG A 757 -14.45 -11.65 16.07
N PHE A 758 -14.01 -11.90 17.29
CA PHE A 758 -13.15 -11.02 18.06
C PHE A 758 -11.82 -11.72 18.34
N ALA A 759 -10.72 -10.98 18.24
CA ALA A 759 -9.38 -11.48 18.48
C ALA A 759 -8.54 -10.41 19.19
N GLY A 760 -7.81 -10.78 20.23
CA GLY A 760 -6.99 -9.84 21.00
C GLY A 760 -6.63 -10.35 22.40
N ALA A 761 -6.44 -9.41 23.33
CA ALA A 761 -6.27 -9.72 24.75
C ALA A 761 -7.58 -10.28 25.34
N ALA A 762 -7.47 -11.20 26.30
CA ALA A 762 -8.62 -11.90 26.88
C ALA A 762 -9.70 -10.94 27.44
N GLU A 763 -9.28 -9.91 28.19
CA GLU A 763 -10.20 -8.90 28.75
C GLU A 763 -10.95 -8.12 27.66
N THR A 764 -10.25 -7.76 26.59
CA THR A 764 -10.81 -7.02 25.45
C THR A 764 -11.78 -7.88 24.66
N VAL A 765 -11.47 -9.17 24.44
CA VAL A 765 -12.36 -10.11 23.75
C VAL A 765 -13.62 -10.35 24.58
N ALA A 766 -13.50 -10.59 25.88
CA ALA A 766 -14.64 -10.80 26.78
C ALA A 766 -15.61 -9.62 26.77
N TYR A 767 -15.09 -8.39 26.86
CA TYR A 767 -15.90 -7.17 26.76
C TYR A 767 -16.67 -7.10 25.43
N GLN A 768 -16.00 -7.39 24.31
CA GLN A 768 -16.61 -7.30 23.00
C GLN A 768 -17.69 -8.36 22.78
N VAL A 769 -17.46 -9.59 23.28
CA VAL A 769 -18.45 -10.67 23.26
C VAL A 769 -19.70 -10.27 24.05
N GLU A 770 -19.54 -9.76 25.27
CA GLU A 770 -20.68 -9.31 26.11
C GLU A 770 -21.51 -8.25 25.38
N ARG A 771 -20.87 -7.24 24.79
CA ARG A 771 -21.54 -6.18 24.05
C ARG A 771 -22.21 -6.69 22.77
N SER A 772 -21.56 -7.60 22.05
CA SER A 772 -22.13 -8.21 20.84
C SER A 772 -23.38 -9.04 21.16
N LEU A 773 -23.38 -9.80 22.27
CA LEU A 773 -24.57 -10.53 22.73
C LEU A 773 -25.69 -9.58 23.13
N ALA A 774 -25.38 -8.47 23.80
CA ALA A 774 -26.36 -7.44 24.12
C ALA A 774 -26.99 -6.80 22.87
N ILE A 775 -26.21 -6.60 21.81
CA ILE A 775 -26.70 -6.10 20.50
C ILE A 775 -27.60 -7.14 19.82
N ALA A 776 -27.25 -8.43 19.88
CA ALA A 776 -28.06 -9.51 19.30
C ALA A 776 -29.44 -9.64 19.98
N GLY A 777 -29.54 -9.27 21.26
CA GLY A 777 -30.81 -9.17 21.98
C GLY A 777 -31.53 -10.51 22.10
N ALA A 778 -32.73 -10.61 21.51
CA ALA A 778 -33.57 -11.81 21.57
C ALA A 778 -33.27 -12.83 20.45
N LEU A 779 -32.31 -12.54 19.56
CA LEU A 779 -31.90 -13.47 18.51
C LEU A 779 -31.23 -14.71 19.11
N LYS A 780 -31.30 -15.85 18.42
CA LYS A 780 -30.63 -17.08 18.85
C LYS A 780 -29.11 -16.87 18.75
N THR A 781 -28.38 -17.01 19.86
CA THR A 781 -26.92 -16.83 19.90
C THR A 781 -26.18 -18.07 20.36
N LEU A 782 -24.98 -18.30 19.82
CA LEU A 782 -24.03 -19.32 20.27
C LEU A 782 -22.63 -18.71 20.37
N LEU A 783 -21.87 -19.09 21.40
CA LEU A 783 -20.46 -18.74 21.55
C LEU A 783 -19.59 -19.90 21.10
N ILE A 784 -18.52 -19.58 20.38
CA ILE A 784 -17.58 -20.55 19.82
C ILE A 784 -16.17 -20.12 20.18
N ASP A 785 -15.54 -20.89 21.07
CA ASP A 785 -14.19 -20.63 21.57
C ASP A 785 -13.10 -21.25 20.69
N ASP A 786 -13.33 -22.44 20.10
CA ASP A 786 -12.46 -23.00 19.06
C ASP A 786 -13.07 -22.75 17.68
N ASP A 787 -12.82 -21.55 17.16
CA ASP A 787 -13.37 -21.10 15.88
C ASP A 787 -12.50 -21.47 14.66
N ARG A 788 -11.41 -22.22 14.87
CA ARG A 788 -10.44 -22.53 13.81
C ARG A 788 -11.08 -23.18 12.60
N LEU A 789 -11.97 -24.16 12.83
CA LEU A 789 -12.65 -24.88 11.75
C LEU A 789 -13.62 -24.01 10.94
N ILE A 790 -14.09 -22.89 11.49
CA ILE A 790 -14.93 -21.92 10.78
C ILE A 790 -14.07 -21.10 9.81
N TRP A 791 -12.94 -20.61 10.30
CA TRP A 791 -12.12 -19.63 9.60
C TRP A 791 -10.99 -20.24 8.76
N SER A 792 -10.72 -21.55 8.89
CA SER A 792 -9.66 -22.25 8.15
C SER A 792 -10.17 -23.28 7.12
N ARG A 793 -11.48 -23.41 6.91
CA ARG A 793 -12.05 -24.46 6.05
C ARG A 793 -11.75 -24.17 4.57
N PRO A 794 -11.15 -25.11 3.83
CA PRO A 794 -11.12 -25.02 2.38
C PRO A 794 -12.55 -25.16 1.86
N GLU A 795 -12.91 -24.28 0.95
CA GLU A 795 -14.23 -24.28 0.31
C GLU A 795 -14.37 -25.53 -0.58
N PRO A 796 -15.57 -26.13 -0.70
CA PRO A 796 -15.77 -27.44 -1.32
C PRO A 796 -15.34 -27.49 -2.80
N ALA A 797 -14.94 -28.70 -3.23
CA ALA A 797 -14.19 -28.95 -4.47
C ALA A 797 -14.96 -29.71 -5.57
N ASP A 798 -16.30 -29.70 -5.56
CA ASP A 798 -17.10 -30.38 -6.59
C ASP A 798 -17.73 -29.37 -7.57
N GLU A 799 -17.01 -29.11 -8.67
CA GLU A 799 -17.22 -28.13 -9.77
C GLU A 799 -18.56 -27.33 -9.83
N PRO A 800 -18.71 -26.26 -9.03
CA PRO A 800 -19.78 -25.28 -9.16
C PRO A 800 -19.33 -24.04 -9.95
N LEU A 801 -20.29 -23.25 -10.44
CA LEU A 801 -20.06 -21.88 -10.88
C LEU A 801 -19.83 -21.02 -9.63
N VAL A 802 -18.62 -20.47 -9.49
CA VAL A 802 -18.21 -19.61 -8.37
C VAL A 802 -17.93 -18.21 -8.87
N TRP A 803 -18.64 -17.25 -8.30
CA TRP A 803 -18.49 -15.84 -8.63
C TRP A 803 -18.51 -14.98 -7.38
N ARG A 804 -17.83 -13.85 -7.48
CA ARG A 804 -17.60 -12.91 -6.39
C ARG A 804 -18.13 -11.55 -6.80
N VAL A 805 -18.72 -10.86 -5.83
CA VAL A 805 -19.13 -9.47 -5.94
C VAL A 805 -18.45 -8.66 -4.86
N GLU A 806 -18.04 -7.45 -5.20
CA GLU A 806 -17.60 -6.46 -4.24
C GLU A 806 -18.46 -5.22 -4.34
N LEU A 807 -18.96 -4.74 -3.21
CA LEU A 807 -19.88 -3.59 -3.14
C LEU A 807 -19.49 -2.66 -1.99
N PRO A 808 -19.91 -1.38 -2.02
CA PRO A 808 -19.96 -0.59 -0.81
C PRO A 808 -20.75 -1.34 0.27
N ARG A 809 -20.23 -1.44 1.50
CA ARG A 809 -20.84 -2.27 2.56
C ARG A 809 -22.33 -1.95 2.83
N THR A 810 -22.74 -0.71 2.60
CA THR A 810 -24.13 -0.25 2.75
C THR A 810 -25.09 -0.78 1.69
N ARG A 811 -24.56 -1.33 0.58
CA ARG A 811 -25.32 -1.90 -0.54
C ARG A 811 -25.41 -3.42 -0.50
N VAL A 812 -24.70 -4.09 0.42
CA VAL A 812 -24.66 -5.55 0.53
C VAL A 812 -26.07 -6.12 0.78
N GLY A 813 -26.82 -5.53 1.72
CA GLY A 813 -28.18 -5.98 2.04
C GLY A 813 -29.14 -5.91 0.85
N GLU A 814 -29.18 -4.77 0.17
CA GLU A 814 -29.99 -4.55 -1.04
C GLU A 814 -29.66 -5.57 -2.14
N TYR A 815 -28.38 -5.88 -2.33
CA TYR A 815 -27.95 -6.87 -3.32
C TYR A 815 -28.35 -8.30 -2.93
N LEU A 816 -28.23 -8.67 -1.65
CA LEU A 816 -28.68 -9.98 -1.16
C LEU A 816 -30.20 -10.16 -1.30
N GLU A 817 -31.00 -9.12 -1.06
CA GLU A 817 -32.45 -9.14 -1.29
C GLU A 817 -32.78 -9.35 -2.78
N PHE A 818 -32.05 -8.68 -3.67
CA PHE A 818 -32.17 -8.89 -5.12
C PHE A 818 -31.89 -10.34 -5.50
N ILE A 819 -30.83 -10.96 -4.95
CA ILE A 819 -30.52 -12.37 -5.19
C ILE A 819 -31.63 -13.29 -4.65
N ALA A 820 -32.14 -13.01 -3.44
CA ALA A 820 -33.19 -13.82 -2.82
C ALA A 820 -34.54 -13.79 -3.57
N ALA A 821 -34.83 -12.69 -4.29
CA ALA A 821 -36.00 -12.53 -5.14
C ALA A 821 -35.88 -13.29 -6.49
N GLY A 822 -34.68 -13.73 -6.86
CA GLY A 822 -34.42 -14.50 -8.07
C GLY A 822 -34.99 -15.92 -8.04
N THR A 823 -35.13 -16.53 -9.22
CA THR A 823 -35.60 -17.92 -9.40
C THR A 823 -34.54 -18.95 -9.03
N ASN A 824 -33.26 -18.64 -9.29
CA ASN A 824 -32.11 -19.44 -8.85
C ASN A 824 -31.48 -18.82 -7.60
N ARG A 825 -31.39 -19.60 -6.52
CA ARG A 825 -30.92 -19.16 -5.20
C ARG A 825 -29.55 -19.78 -4.90
N PRO A 826 -28.45 -19.13 -5.32
CA PRO A 826 -27.11 -19.61 -5.04
C PRO A 826 -26.86 -19.64 -3.53
N ARG A 827 -25.98 -20.54 -3.07
CA ARG A 827 -25.41 -20.43 -1.73
C ARG A 827 -24.46 -19.25 -1.71
N TRP A 828 -24.43 -18.52 -0.61
CA TRP A 828 -23.59 -17.34 -0.51
C TRP A 828 -23.04 -17.11 0.89
N ARG A 829 -21.94 -16.37 0.88
CA ARG A 829 -21.25 -15.83 2.05
C ARG A 829 -20.99 -14.35 1.80
N ALA A 830 -21.30 -13.50 2.77
CA ALA A 830 -21.18 -12.05 2.66
C ALA A 830 -20.39 -11.47 3.84
N GLY A 831 -19.26 -10.84 3.54
CA GLY A 831 -18.50 -9.99 4.45
C GLY A 831 -19.18 -8.64 4.59
N LEU A 832 -19.83 -8.42 5.74
CA LEU A 832 -20.61 -7.19 5.97
C LEU A 832 -19.72 -6.00 6.34
N GLY A 833 -18.49 -6.27 6.80
CA GLY A 833 -17.52 -5.23 7.13
C GLY A 833 -16.74 -4.69 5.92
N ASP A 834 -16.43 -5.55 4.95
CA ASP A 834 -15.59 -5.26 3.79
C ASP A 834 -16.36 -5.21 2.46
N GLY A 835 -17.63 -5.62 2.44
CA GLY A 835 -18.47 -5.56 1.25
C GLY A 835 -18.23 -6.69 0.24
N ARG A 836 -17.48 -7.73 0.62
CA ARG A 836 -17.26 -8.92 -0.21
C ARG A 836 -18.48 -9.83 -0.16
N LEU A 837 -18.90 -10.35 -1.31
CA LEU A 837 -19.85 -11.45 -1.40
C LEU A 837 -19.29 -12.54 -2.31
N ARG A 838 -19.45 -13.79 -1.91
CA ARG A 838 -19.06 -14.95 -2.71
C ARG A 838 -20.25 -15.89 -2.86
N PHE A 839 -20.42 -16.42 -4.05
CA PHE A 839 -21.56 -17.24 -4.44
C PHE A 839 -21.09 -18.56 -5.04
N ASP A 840 -21.84 -19.63 -4.75
CA ASP A 840 -21.65 -20.99 -5.26
C ASP A 840 -23.01 -21.47 -5.79
N GLU A 841 -23.03 -21.90 -7.06
CA GLU A 841 -24.22 -22.48 -7.68
C GLU A 841 -23.90 -23.71 -8.54
N ALA A 842 -24.78 -24.70 -8.48
CA ALA A 842 -24.75 -25.84 -9.37
C ALA A 842 -25.20 -25.43 -10.77
N VAL A 843 -24.54 -25.95 -11.80
CA VAL A 843 -24.84 -25.66 -13.21
C VAL A 843 -25.49 -26.89 -13.85
N SER A 844 -26.72 -26.76 -14.34
CA SER A 844 -27.45 -27.81 -15.07
C SER A 844 -27.74 -27.49 -16.55
N ASP A 845 -27.82 -26.20 -16.90
CA ASP A 845 -27.92 -25.64 -18.26
C ASP A 845 -26.94 -24.45 -18.35
N ILE A 846 -26.31 -24.19 -19.50
CA ILE A 846 -25.23 -23.19 -19.66
C ILE A 846 -25.77 -21.80 -20.05
N ASP A 847 -26.86 -21.72 -20.82
CA ASP A 847 -27.35 -20.43 -21.33
C ASP A 847 -28.12 -19.62 -20.27
N ASP A 848 -28.85 -20.29 -19.37
CA ASP A 848 -29.55 -19.64 -18.25
C ASP A 848 -28.59 -18.95 -17.24
N PRO A 849 -27.49 -19.58 -16.79
CA PRO A 849 -26.48 -18.93 -15.97
C PRO A 849 -25.86 -17.67 -16.59
N ILE A 850 -25.57 -17.66 -17.90
CA ILE A 850 -24.94 -16.49 -18.55
C ILE A 850 -25.89 -15.28 -18.49
N ALA A 851 -27.18 -15.47 -18.79
CA ALA A 851 -28.17 -14.41 -18.71
C ALA A 851 -28.36 -13.92 -17.26
N ALA A 852 -28.36 -14.83 -16.28
CA ALA A 852 -28.43 -14.49 -14.87
C ALA A 852 -27.20 -13.72 -14.39
N LEU A 853 -25.99 -14.15 -14.76
CA LEU A 853 -24.72 -13.48 -14.45
C LEU A 853 -24.67 -12.08 -15.04
N GLY A 854 -25.18 -11.86 -16.26
CA GLY A 854 -25.30 -10.53 -16.86
C GLY A 854 -26.12 -9.58 -15.99
N LYS A 855 -27.35 -9.99 -15.62
CA LYS A 855 -28.23 -9.17 -14.75
C LYS A 855 -27.61 -8.89 -13.39
N ARG A 856 -26.95 -9.90 -12.80
CA ARG A 856 -26.25 -9.78 -11.51
C ARG A 856 -25.08 -8.79 -11.61
N ARG A 857 -24.30 -8.84 -12.70
CA ARG A 857 -23.21 -7.90 -12.97
C ARG A 857 -23.73 -6.48 -13.15
N ASP A 858 -24.77 -6.28 -13.94
CA ASP A 858 -25.39 -4.97 -14.16
C ASP A 858 -25.84 -4.38 -12.81
N ARG A 859 -26.50 -5.19 -11.98
CA ARG A 859 -26.95 -4.77 -10.65
C ARG A 859 -25.79 -4.43 -9.71
N ALA A 860 -24.68 -5.17 -9.77
CA ALA A 860 -23.49 -4.88 -8.98
C ALA A 860 -22.85 -3.55 -9.42
N VAL A 861 -22.77 -3.29 -10.73
CA VAL A 861 -22.25 -2.05 -11.29
C VAL A 861 -23.12 -0.85 -10.92
N GLU A 862 -24.46 -0.98 -11.02
CA GLU A 862 -25.41 0.05 -10.57
C GLU A 862 -25.23 0.42 -9.09
N ALA A 863 -24.84 -0.54 -8.26
CA ALA A 863 -24.57 -0.36 -6.84
C ALA A 863 -23.15 0.17 -6.54
N GLY A 864 -22.34 0.47 -7.55
CA GLY A 864 -20.96 0.97 -7.41
C GLY A 864 -19.92 -0.12 -7.12
N GLY A 865 -20.22 -1.36 -7.50
CA GLY A 865 -19.37 -2.53 -7.31
C GLY A 865 -18.97 -3.22 -8.61
N CYS A 866 -18.47 -4.45 -8.48
CA CYS A 866 -18.11 -5.30 -9.61
C CYS A 866 -18.48 -6.77 -9.37
N LEU A 867 -18.60 -7.55 -10.45
CA LEU A 867 -18.78 -9.00 -10.42
C LEU A 867 -17.67 -9.69 -11.21
N VAL A 868 -16.94 -10.57 -10.53
CA VAL A 868 -15.84 -11.38 -11.08
C VAL A 868 -16.21 -12.86 -11.05
N LEU A 869 -15.92 -13.59 -12.13
CA LEU A 869 -15.97 -15.05 -12.15
C LEU A 869 -14.65 -15.61 -11.63
N GLU A 870 -14.71 -16.40 -10.57
CA GLU A 870 -13.53 -17.07 -10.00
C GLU A 870 -13.34 -18.45 -10.63
N HIS A 871 -14.40 -19.26 -10.66
CA HIS A 871 -14.39 -20.59 -11.27
C HIS A 871 -15.68 -20.78 -12.06
N ALA A 872 -15.55 -21.30 -13.29
CA ALA A 872 -16.69 -21.63 -14.12
C ALA A 872 -16.30 -22.66 -15.20
N PRO A 873 -17.25 -23.51 -15.63
CA PRO A 873 -17.06 -24.36 -16.80
C PRO A 873 -16.53 -23.57 -18.01
N ALA A 874 -15.65 -24.17 -18.79
CA ALA A 874 -15.00 -23.51 -19.93
C ALA A 874 -16.01 -22.86 -20.89
N ALA A 875 -17.14 -23.52 -21.15
CA ALA A 875 -18.21 -23.01 -22.00
C ALA A 875 -18.85 -21.69 -21.52
N ILE A 876 -18.86 -21.41 -20.22
CA ILE A 876 -19.30 -20.12 -19.67
C ILE A 876 -18.19 -19.07 -19.86
N ARG A 877 -16.94 -19.41 -19.50
CA ARG A 877 -15.80 -18.49 -19.59
C ARG A 877 -15.47 -18.04 -21.02
N GLU A 878 -15.82 -18.84 -22.02
CA GLU A 878 -15.68 -18.45 -23.44
C GLU A 878 -16.70 -17.41 -23.89
N LYS A 879 -17.88 -17.37 -23.25
CA LYS A 879 -19.01 -16.50 -23.62
C LYS A 879 -19.20 -15.31 -22.68
N PHE A 880 -18.64 -15.36 -21.48
CA PHE A 880 -18.79 -14.33 -20.45
C PHE A 880 -17.41 -13.92 -19.93
N ASP A 881 -17.07 -12.64 -20.11
CA ASP A 881 -15.82 -12.08 -19.61
C ASP A 881 -15.75 -12.21 -18.08
N ALA A 882 -14.69 -12.84 -17.58
CA ALA A 882 -14.55 -13.16 -16.16
C ALA A 882 -14.37 -11.92 -15.29
N TRP A 883 -13.82 -10.82 -15.82
CA TRP A 883 -13.44 -9.65 -15.03
C TRP A 883 -14.46 -8.53 -15.10
N GLY A 884 -15.07 -8.29 -16.26
CA GLY A 884 -15.86 -7.10 -16.52
C GLY A 884 -14.98 -5.91 -16.91
N ASP A 885 -15.55 -4.71 -16.80
CA ASP A 885 -14.86 -3.47 -17.15
C ASP A 885 -13.77 -3.13 -16.10
N ALA A 886 -12.56 -2.88 -16.58
CA ALA A 886 -11.43 -2.40 -15.78
C ALA A 886 -11.44 -0.87 -15.59
N GLY A 887 -12.44 -0.17 -16.14
CA GLY A 887 -12.65 1.26 -15.99
C GLY A 887 -11.53 2.12 -16.58
N GLY A 888 -11.36 3.33 -16.04
CA GLY A 888 -10.37 4.29 -16.54
C GLY A 888 -8.91 3.82 -16.44
N GLY A 889 -8.61 2.84 -15.59
CA GLY A 889 -7.26 2.28 -15.42
C GLY A 889 -6.82 1.33 -16.55
N ALA A 890 -7.74 0.86 -17.38
CA ALA A 890 -7.49 -0.21 -18.37
C ALA A 890 -6.31 0.10 -19.32
N GLU A 891 -6.24 1.33 -19.83
CA GLU A 891 -5.17 1.73 -20.76
C GLU A 891 -3.81 1.84 -20.07
N ILE A 892 -3.77 2.35 -18.84
CA ILE A 892 -2.56 2.40 -18.02
C ILE A 892 -2.05 0.97 -17.77
N MET A 893 -2.95 0.02 -17.45
CA MET A 893 -2.58 -1.37 -17.27
C MET A 893 -1.95 -1.98 -18.53
N ARG A 894 -2.54 -1.76 -19.71
CA ARG A 894 -1.98 -2.22 -20.99
C ARG A 894 -0.61 -1.60 -21.27
N ARG A 895 -0.43 -0.30 -20.98
CA ARG A 895 0.87 0.37 -21.12
C ARG A 895 1.92 -0.21 -20.18
N ILE A 896 1.58 -0.45 -18.91
CA ILE A 896 2.48 -1.10 -17.94
C ILE A 896 2.86 -2.51 -18.43
N LYS A 897 1.86 -3.30 -18.84
CA LYS A 897 2.07 -4.64 -19.41
C LYS A 897 3.02 -4.59 -20.61
N ALA A 898 2.83 -3.66 -21.55
CA ALA A 898 3.70 -3.51 -22.70
C ALA A 898 5.14 -3.07 -22.34
N ARG A 899 5.34 -2.41 -21.20
CA ARG A 899 6.66 -1.99 -20.71
C ARG A 899 7.42 -3.09 -19.99
N LEU A 900 6.72 -3.93 -19.23
CA LEU A 900 7.32 -5.03 -18.47
C LEU A 900 7.34 -6.37 -19.23
N ASP A 901 6.43 -6.53 -20.20
CA ASP A 901 6.28 -7.72 -21.04
C ASP A 901 5.82 -7.32 -22.46
N ALA A 902 6.75 -6.74 -23.20
CA ALA A 902 6.50 -6.20 -24.55
C ALA A 902 6.03 -7.24 -25.58
N GLU A 903 6.29 -8.53 -25.34
CA GLU A 903 5.87 -9.63 -26.22
C GLU A 903 4.59 -10.34 -25.72
N ASN A 904 3.93 -9.79 -24.69
CA ASN A 904 2.69 -10.32 -24.13
C ASN A 904 2.78 -11.84 -23.80
N ARG A 905 3.83 -12.24 -23.09
CA ARG A 905 4.15 -13.65 -22.79
C ARG A 905 3.41 -14.18 -21.58
N PHE A 906 3.34 -13.40 -20.51
CA PHE A 906 2.77 -13.83 -19.25
C PHE A 906 1.24 -13.73 -19.29
N GLY A 907 0.58 -14.89 -19.28
CA GLY A 907 -0.87 -15.04 -19.20
C GLY A 907 -1.68 -14.25 -20.23
N PRO A 908 -1.35 -14.29 -21.53
CA PRO A 908 -1.96 -13.41 -22.52
C PRO A 908 -3.48 -13.58 -22.64
N GLY A 909 -4.20 -12.48 -22.52
CA GLY A 909 -5.66 -12.40 -22.65
C GLY A 909 -6.44 -13.02 -21.49
N ARG A 910 -5.75 -13.40 -20.41
CA ARG A 910 -6.33 -14.08 -19.25
C ARG A 910 -6.97 -13.10 -18.28
N PHE A 911 -6.45 -11.89 -18.19
CA PHE A 911 -6.77 -10.91 -17.17
C PHE A 911 -7.63 -9.77 -17.74
N ALA A 912 -8.01 -8.84 -16.87
CA ALA A 912 -8.87 -7.72 -17.23
C ALA A 912 -8.25 -6.84 -18.34
N ALA A 913 -9.09 -6.11 -19.08
CA ALA A 913 -8.67 -5.22 -20.17
C ALA A 913 -7.92 -5.90 -21.36
N GLY A 914 -8.07 -7.22 -21.50
CA GLY A 914 -7.44 -8.01 -22.58
C GLY A 914 -5.97 -8.35 -22.35
N ILE A 915 -5.50 -8.23 -21.11
CA ILE A 915 -4.12 -8.51 -20.68
C ILE A 915 -3.88 -10.01 -20.56
#